data_AF-Q7RTK8-F1
#
_entry.id   AF-Q7RTK8-F1
#
_cell.length_a   1.000
_cell.length_b   1.000
_cell.length_c   1.000
_cell.angle_alpha   90.00
_cell.angle_beta   90.00
_cell.angle_gamma   90.00
#
_symmetry.space_group_name_H-M   'P 1'
#
loop_
_entity.id
_entity.type
_entity.pdbx_description
1 polymer ?
#
loop_
_entity_poly.entity_id
_entity_poly.type
_entity_poly.pdbx_seq_one_letter_code
_entity_poly.pdbx_strand_id
1 'polypeptide(L)'
;MVHLMITDAHYRIRKYQHVIEDQKRKLQQTLTPEHFETLSTAIETLCKRHKEKRRNILKKEIFKISKPTIEENTNNSVVNLSKQPLTNTEEQLLRKRLNYNTSDAPKLAFYAALESLLKTSGISEETQQEIRQSIIPLTQRMKGNNQLTSQEQTALKKLRTGKDIVIVPADKGRTTVIMDKEEYIKKAEEILEDKSTYKPMDINPVKKLDNRISKTLNKLVKAGEITKQDQWRVKSNGPVLPRFYGRPKIHKPNIPLRPIVALPGTPTYNLSREISRILKHFVDSSNHSFKSATQFLGQIRNIQINDDELMISFDVTALFTSIEPNLAKETLSLLLTNDENLAKYTKLQSQSLLELMDLCLTTYFQFNNKIYKQTKGTPMGSPISRLFAEAVMQRLEASILLMIKPKNWIRHVDDTFLIVKKEELEHTYKLINNVFNDIKFTMKQESNDKLPFLDILITRTNTKKPETQVYRKPTHTDQILNYNSNSPRTHKVNCVHTLFKRARTHCYTIPAQLYVVLYLKTILQKNGYLINFIKKYQPHPSSEIKSTTEINKRITIPYIKGISETTKRLLKAFRINVAHKPTKSLHSILCKPKDEITKEDKPNIIYKINCANCNKHYIGQSGRPLHLRLQEHQLAVKHHDMSSLISMHVDNYRHTFDWKNVEILDRGNSKNTREFVEAWHSGQSAINKHIEINPIYQPIKKIMQEHRSKNQTNRRYNQNKEINNDRFKVNKNQSTSRCRGQAVNHMWRNSNTSLLPEVCADDLVQKDDESSTTKPSSSENKPTSKSST
;
A
#
# COMPACT_ATOMS: atom_id res chain seq x y z
N MET A 1 48.90 7.32 31.84
CA MET A 1 48.93 6.15 30.94
C MET A 1 48.78 6.54 29.46
N VAL A 2 47.72 7.24 29.04
CA VAL A 2 47.50 7.63 27.63
C VAL A 2 48.63 8.48 27.04
N HIS A 3 49.13 9.48 27.79
CA HIS A 3 50.25 10.32 27.33
C HIS A 3 51.53 9.51 27.07
N LEU A 4 51.82 8.51 27.93
CA LEU A 4 52.97 7.62 27.78
C LEU A 4 52.85 6.74 26.52
N MET A 5 51.65 6.26 26.20
CA MET A 5 51.37 5.50 24.98
C MET A 5 51.50 6.35 23.71
N ILE A 6 51.10 7.62 23.76
CA ILE A 6 51.26 8.56 22.63
C ILE A 6 52.75 8.85 22.40
N THR A 7 53.51 9.07 23.47
CA THR A 7 54.96 9.30 23.38
C THR A 7 55.70 8.08 22.82
N ASP A 8 55.38 6.86 23.28
CA ASP A 8 55.94 5.61 22.73
C ASP A 8 55.57 5.42 21.25
N ALA A 9 54.34 5.74 20.86
CA ALA A 9 53.92 5.68 19.45
C ALA A 9 54.72 6.66 18.57
N HIS A 10 54.92 7.91 19.01
CA HIS A 10 55.76 8.88 18.29
C HIS A 10 57.22 8.41 18.17
N TYR A 11 57.77 7.82 19.23
CA TYR A 11 59.13 7.27 19.20
C TYR A 11 59.25 6.13 18.17
N ARG A 12 58.30 5.19 18.15
CA ARG A 12 58.27 4.11 17.15
C ARG A 12 58.13 4.63 15.73
N ILE A 13 57.30 5.65 15.50
CA ILE A 13 57.13 6.26 14.18
C ILE A 13 58.48 6.80 13.67
N ARG A 14 59.20 7.57 14.49
CA ARG A 14 60.52 8.10 14.12
C ARG A 14 61.54 6.99 13.87
N LYS A 15 61.58 5.98 14.73
CA LYS A 15 62.46 4.81 14.57
C LYS A 15 62.22 4.11 13.22
N TYR A 16 60.96 3.82 12.88
CA TYR A 16 60.65 3.12 11.64
C TYR A 16 60.81 4.00 10.40
N GLN A 17 60.66 5.32 10.50
CA GLN A 17 61.00 6.24 9.39
C GLN A 17 62.48 6.12 9.00
N HIS A 18 63.37 6.17 9.99
CA HIS A 18 64.81 5.99 9.74
C HIS A 18 65.14 4.62 9.14
N VAL A 19 64.52 3.55 9.63
CA VAL A 19 64.72 2.20 9.06
C VAL A 19 64.27 2.14 7.60
N ILE A 20 63.13 2.76 7.26
CA ILE A 20 62.62 2.79 5.89
C ILE A 20 63.57 3.57 4.97
N GLU A 21 64.09 4.72 5.41
CA GLU A 21 65.03 5.53 4.63
C GLU A 21 66.37 4.85 4.40
N ASP A 22 66.88 4.12 5.40
CA ASP A 22 68.11 3.34 5.28
C ASP A 22 67.94 2.18 4.28
N GLN A 23 66.83 1.45 4.36
CA GLN A 23 66.49 0.38 3.40
C GLN A 23 66.24 0.93 1.99
N LYS A 24 65.62 2.10 1.88
CA LYS A 24 65.41 2.79 0.59
C LYS A 24 66.74 3.13 -0.06
N ARG A 25 67.71 3.67 0.70
CA ARG A 25 69.07 3.96 0.21
C ARG A 25 69.81 2.70 -0.25
N LYS A 26 69.71 1.59 0.50
CA LYS A 26 70.32 0.30 0.10
C LYS A 26 69.73 -0.24 -1.21
N LEU A 27 68.41 -0.17 -1.37
CA LEU A 27 67.72 -0.60 -2.59
C LEU A 27 68.08 0.27 -3.80
N GLN A 28 68.27 1.58 -3.63
CA GLN A 28 68.73 2.48 -4.70
C GLN A 28 70.14 2.15 -5.20
N GLN A 29 70.98 1.56 -4.36
CA GLN A 29 72.35 1.14 -4.75
C GLN A 29 72.39 -0.22 -5.44
N THR A 30 71.35 -1.05 -5.29
CA THR A 30 71.33 -2.44 -5.79
C THR A 30 70.47 -2.61 -7.05
N LEU A 31 69.47 -1.74 -7.25
CA LEU A 31 68.51 -1.84 -8.35
C LEU A 31 68.79 -0.79 -9.44
N THR A 32 68.43 -1.11 -10.68
CA THR A 32 68.38 -0.10 -11.76
C THR A 32 67.29 0.94 -11.46
N PRO A 33 67.44 2.20 -11.92
CA PRO A 33 66.49 3.28 -11.63
C PRO A 33 65.03 2.93 -12.00
N GLU A 34 64.83 2.24 -13.12
CA GLU A 34 63.51 1.84 -13.62
C GLU A 34 62.83 0.78 -12.73
N HIS A 35 63.58 -0.22 -12.26
CA HIS A 35 63.07 -1.23 -11.33
C HIS A 35 62.80 -0.64 -9.95
N PHE A 36 63.63 0.29 -9.49
CA PHE A 36 63.43 0.99 -8.22
C PHE A 36 62.14 1.82 -8.21
N GLU A 37 61.82 2.50 -9.31
CA GLU A 37 60.63 3.34 -9.40
C GLU A 37 59.33 2.53 -9.53
N THR A 38 59.39 1.42 -10.27
CA THR A 38 58.29 0.45 -10.34
C THR A 38 57.99 -0.15 -8.96
N LEU A 39 59.05 -0.54 -8.23
CA LEU A 39 58.93 -1.08 -6.87
C LEU A 39 58.41 -0.02 -5.88
N SER A 40 58.89 1.22 -5.94
CA SER A 40 58.41 2.33 -5.10
C SER A 40 56.92 2.59 -5.33
N THR A 41 56.49 2.65 -6.59
CA THR A 41 55.07 2.84 -6.96
C THR A 41 54.18 1.71 -6.44
N ALA A 42 54.64 0.46 -6.55
CA ALA A 42 53.92 -0.70 -6.02
C ALA A 42 53.80 -0.67 -4.50
N ILE A 43 54.90 -0.35 -3.80
CA ILE A 43 54.93 -0.22 -2.33
C ILE A 43 54.03 0.92 -1.87
N GLU A 44 54.07 2.09 -2.52
CA GLU A 44 53.20 3.21 -2.17
C GLU A 44 51.71 2.86 -2.34
N THR A 45 51.37 2.15 -3.40
CA THR A 45 50.00 1.69 -3.66
C THR A 45 49.54 0.70 -2.58
N LEU A 46 50.39 -0.24 -2.19
CA LEU A 46 50.15 -1.18 -1.08
C LEU A 46 50.02 -0.47 0.27
N CYS A 47 50.90 0.50 0.55
CA CYS A 47 50.86 1.31 1.76
C CYS A 47 49.59 2.14 1.84
N LYS A 48 49.15 2.77 0.73
CA LYS A 48 47.87 3.50 0.66
C LYS A 48 46.70 2.57 1.00
N ARG A 49 46.62 1.39 0.38
CA ARG A 49 45.59 0.38 0.67
C ARG A 49 45.60 -0.09 2.14
N HIS A 50 46.77 -0.39 2.70
CA HIS A 50 46.90 -0.83 4.09
C HIS A 50 46.56 0.27 5.10
N LYS A 51 47.00 1.51 4.86
CA LYS A 51 46.65 2.69 5.69
C LYS A 51 45.14 2.89 5.68
N GLU A 52 44.51 2.85 4.52
CA GLU A 52 43.06 3.04 4.39
C GLU A 52 42.26 1.94 5.09
N LYS A 53 42.67 0.67 4.95
CA LYS A 53 42.08 -0.46 5.68
C LYS A 53 42.18 -0.27 7.20
N ARG A 54 43.35 0.14 7.71
CA ARG A 54 43.58 0.34 9.15
C ARG A 54 42.86 1.57 9.69
N ARG A 55 42.78 2.65 8.91
CA ARG A 55 42.00 3.86 9.23
C ARG A 55 40.50 3.54 9.32
N ASN A 56 39.99 2.69 8.43
CA ASN A 56 38.61 2.20 8.47
C ASN A 56 38.32 1.32 9.70
N ILE A 57 39.28 0.52 10.15
CA ILE A 57 39.19 -0.24 11.41
C ILE A 57 39.19 0.72 12.61
N LEU A 58 40.14 1.67 12.68
CA LEU A 58 40.20 2.63 13.77
C LEU A 58 38.92 3.47 13.87
N LYS A 59 38.40 3.96 12.73
CA LYS A 59 37.12 4.69 12.68
C LYS A 59 35.97 3.86 13.25
N LYS A 60 35.94 2.54 13.01
CA LYS A 60 34.94 1.62 13.59
C LYS A 60 35.11 1.48 15.10
N GLU A 61 36.33 1.32 15.59
CA GLU A 61 36.59 1.15 17.03
C GLU A 61 36.34 2.44 17.81
N ILE A 62 36.80 3.60 17.32
CA ILE A 62 36.52 4.91 17.92
C ILE A 62 35.01 5.14 18.02
N PHE A 63 34.27 4.83 16.96
CA PHE A 63 32.81 4.94 16.96
C PHE A 63 32.12 4.01 17.98
N LYS A 64 32.69 2.83 18.31
CA LYS A 64 32.15 1.95 19.37
C LYS A 64 32.37 2.53 20.77
N ILE A 65 33.50 3.22 20.97
CA ILE A 65 33.87 3.85 22.24
C ILE A 65 33.02 5.11 22.47
N SER A 66 32.87 5.92 21.42
CA SER A 66 32.02 7.11 21.40
C SER A 66 30.58 6.74 21.08
N LYS A 67 29.87 6.00 21.97
CA LYS A 67 28.42 5.80 21.78
C LYS A 67 27.74 7.17 21.78
N PRO A 68 27.14 7.62 20.67
CA PRO A 68 26.31 8.82 20.73
C PRO A 68 25.09 8.50 21.59
N THR A 69 24.76 9.41 22.51
CA THR A 69 23.51 9.38 23.27
C THR A 69 22.37 9.45 22.25
N ILE A 70 21.67 8.33 22.03
CA ILE A 70 20.47 8.32 21.19
C ILE A 70 19.38 8.92 22.06
N GLU A 71 19.04 10.19 21.82
CA GLU A 71 17.89 10.84 22.49
C GLU A 71 16.64 9.99 22.30
N GLU A 72 16.02 9.63 23.43
CA GLU A 72 14.82 8.79 23.44
C GLU A 72 13.60 9.65 23.12
N ASN A 73 13.13 9.60 21.87
CA ASN A 73 11.89 10.25 21.49
C ASN A 73 10.68 9.36 21.89
N THR A 74 10.33 9.33 23.19
CA THR A 74 9.39 8.34 23.75
C THR A 74 7.90 8.71 23.67
N ASN A 75 7.52 9.92 23.21
CA ASN A 75 6.15 10.41 23.44
C ASN A 75 5.20 10.61 22.23
N ASN A 76 5.57 10.31 20.98
CA ASN A 76 4.79 10.79 19.82
C ASN A 76 4.04 9.74 18.98
N SER A 77 3.82 8.53 19.49
CA SER A 77 3.21 7.44 18.68
C SER A 77 1.68 7.48 18.61
N VAL A 78 1.03 8.05 19.61
CA VAL A 78 -0.43 8.23 19.71
C VAL A 78 -0.67 9.67 20.12
N VAL A 79 -1.57 10.35 19.41
CA VAL A 79 -1.98 11.73 19.71
C VAL A 79 -3.48 11.73 19.92
N ASN A 80 -3.91 11.99 21.16
CA ASN A 80 -5.32 12.14 21.49
C ASN A 80 -5.69 13.62 21.46
N LEU A 81 -6.47 14.02 20.45
CA LEU A 81 -7.07 15.35 20.31
C LEU A 81 -8.54 15.36 20.75
N SER A 82 -9.12 14.19 21.07
CA SER A 82 -10.50 14.10 21.53
C SER A 82 -10.64 14.53 22.99
N LYS A 83 -11.83 14.96 23.39
CA LYS A 83 -12.16 15.27 24.79
C LYS A 83 -12.18 14.02 25.68
N GLN A 84 -12.28 12.83 25.08
CA GLN A 84 -12.36 11.58 25.82
C GLN A 84 -10.95 11.10 26.24
N PRO A 85 -10.69 10.92 27.56
CA PRO A 85 -9.41 10.37 28.01
C PRO A 85 -9.30 8.90 27.62
N LEU A 86 -8.10 8.49 27.18
CA LEU A 86 -7.80 7.09 26.92
C LEU A 86 -7.35 6.42 28.23
N THR A 87 -7.86 5.21 28.47
CA THR A 87 -7.30 4.33 29.51
C THR A 87 -5.90 3.86 29.11
N ASN A 88 -5.07 3.51 30.10
CA ASN A 88 -3.72 3.00 29.85
C ASN A 88 -3.72 1.79 28.89
N THR A 89 -4.68 0.87 29.02
CA THR A 89 -4.83 -0.27 28.10
C THR A 89 -5.19 0.15 26.67
N GLU A 90 -6.08 1.14 26.50
CA GLU A 90 -6.42 1.68 25.18
C GLU A 90 -5.20 2.34 24.53
N GLU A 91 -4.44 3.12 25.31
CA GLU A 91 -3.23 3.77 24.82
C GLU A 91 -2.16 2.74 24.42
N GLN A 92 -1.88 1.75 25.27
CA GLN A 92 -0.95 0.66 24.96
C GLN A 92 -1.34 -0.12 23.70
N LEU A 93 -2.64 -0.36 23.51
CA LEU A 93 -3.16 -1.01 22.30
C LEU A 93 -2.89 -0.16 21.06
N LEU A 94 -3.17 1.15 21.11
CA LEU A 94 -2.96 2.07 19.99
C LEU A 94 -1.47 2.32 19.71
N ARG A 95 -0.62 2.25 20.74
CA ARG A 95 0.86 2.27 20.61
C ARG A 95 1.40 1.08 19.81
N LYS A 96 0.67 -0.04 19.68
CA LYS A 96 1.07 -1.13 18.76
C LYS A 96 0.95 -0.76 17.27
N ARG A 97 0.29 0.36 16.95
CA ARG A 97 -0.06 0.91 15.63
C ARG A 97 -1.22 0.26 14.91
N LEU A 98 -1.83 1.05 14.03
CA LEU A 98 -2.91 0.62 13.14
C LEU A 98 -2.50 -0.54 12.20
N ASN A 99 -1.23 -0.73 11.84
CA ASN A 99 -0.81 -1.89 11.02
C ASN A 99 -0.61 -3.20 11.81
N TYR A 100 -0.79 -3.19 13.14
CA TYR A 100 -0.69 -4.37 13.99
C TYR A 100 -1.81 -5.37 13.69
N ASN A 101 -1.46 -6.62 13.38
CA ASN A 101 -2.43 -7.69 13.11
C ASN A 101 -2.72 -8.47 14.38
N THR A 102 -3.98 -8.46 14.81
CA THR A 102 -4.42 -8.97 16.10
C THR A 102 -4.60 -10.47 16.12
N SER A 103 -4.98 -11.08 14.99
CA SER A 103 -5.34 -12.49 14.93
C SER A 103 -5.26 -13.06 13.51
N ASP A 104 -5.50 -14.36 13.39
CA ASP A 104 -5.62 -15.02 12.09
C ASP A 104 -6.79 -14.49 11.26
N ALA A 105 -6.66 -14.65 9.94
CA ALA A 105 -7.76 -14.44 9.01
C ALA A 105 -8.91 -15.43 9.26
N PRO A 106 -10.16 -15.06 8.89
CA PRO A 106 -11.28 -16.00 8.94
C PRO A 106 -11.00 -17.25 8.09
N LYS A 107 -11.26 -18.44 8.64
CA LYS A 107 -11.03 -19.73 7.94
C LYS A 107 -11.77 -19.81 6.60
N LEU A 108 -13.03 -19.38 6.56
CA LEU A 108 -13.83 -19.36 5.32
C LEU A 108 -13.20 -18.49 4.23
N ALA A 109 -12.66 -17.31 4.59
CA ALA A 109 -11.97 -16.45 3.64
C ALA A 109 -10.68 -17.09 3.11
N PHE A 110 -9.98 -17.87 3.95
CA PHE A 110 -8.82 -18.65 3.52
C PHE A 110 -9.22 -19.77 2.55
N TYR A 111 -10.27 -20.56 2.85
CA TYR A 111 -10.76 -21.61 1.94
C TYR A 111 -11.21 -21.05 0.60
N ALA A 112 -11.98 -19.96 0.61
CA ALA A 112 -12.42 -19.31 -0.62
C ALA A 112 -11.23 -18.84 -1.49
N ALA A 113 -10.19 -18.31 -0.86
CA ALA A 113 -8.97 -17.90 -1.57
C ALA A 113 -8.16 -19.09 -2.08
N LEU A 114 -8.09 -20.18 -1.31
CA LEU A 114 -7.43 -21.42 -1.72
C LEU A 114 -8.14 -22.04 -2.93
N GLU A 115 -9.46 -22.17 -2.91
CA GLU A 115 -10.21 -22.71 -4.04
C GLU A 115 -10.15 -21.81 -5.27
N SER A 116 -10.20 -20.48 -5.08
CA SER A 116 -9.96 -19.55 -6.17
C SER A 116 -8.56 -19.71 -6.78
N LEU A 117 -7.56 -20.05 -5.97
CA LEU A 117 -6.19 -20.32 -6.43
C LEU A 117 -6.14 -21.63 -7.22
N LEU A 118 -6.66 -22.73 -6.66
CA LEU A 118 -6.65 -24.04 -7.29
C LEU A 118 -7.32 -24.00 -8.67
N LYS A 119 -8.53 -23.43 -8.76
CA LYS A 119 -9.26 -23.26 -10.02
C LYS A 119 -8.54 -22.44 -11.09
N THR A 120 -7.62 -21.55 -10.71
CA THR A 120 -6.93 -20.63 -11.65
C THR A 120 -5.47 -20.95 -11.88
N SER A 121 -4.98 -22.03 -11.27
CA SER A 121 -3.59 -22.44 -11.28
C SER A 121 -3.22 -23.41 -12.41
N GLY A 122 -4.22 -24.01 -13.09
CA GLY A 122 -3.99 -25.01 -14.13
C GLY A 122 -3.45 -26.35 -13.62
N ILE A 123 -3.53 -26.61 -12.30
CA ILE A 123 -3.16 -27.88 -11.68
C ILE A 123 -4.24 -28.94 -11.96
N SER A 124 -3.87 -30.22 -12.16
CA SER A 124 -4.81 -31.32 -12.34
C SER A 124 -5.74 -31.51 -11.13
N GLU A 125 -6.96 -31.99 -11.35
CA GLU A 125 -7.94 -32.12 -10.27
C GLU A 125 -7.49 -33.08 -9.16
N GLU A 126 -6.77 -34.15 -9.51
CA GLU A 126 -6.15 -35.09 -8.57
C GLU A 126 -5.18 -34.38 -7.62
N THR A 127 -4.26 -33.58 -8.17
CA THR A 127 -3.31 -32.82 -7.35
C THR A 127 -4.01 -31.74 -6.53
N GLN A 128 -5.05 -31.10 -7.07
CA GLN A 128 -5.87 -30.17 -6.29
C GLN A 128 -6.49 -30.89 -5.07
N GLN A 129 -6.94 -32.14 -5.25
CA GLN A 129 -7.50 -32.95 -4.17
C GLN A 129 -6.45 -33.32 -3.12
N GLU A 130 -5.24 -33.70 -3.51
CA GLU A 130 -4.12 -33.95 -2.57
C GLU A 130 -3.78 -32.71 -1.73
N ILE A 131 -3.75 -31.54 -2.37
CA ILE A 131 -3.51 -30.26 -1.70
C ILE A 131 -4.63 -29.99 -0.67
N ARG A 132 -5.89 -30.23 -1.03
CA ARG A 132 -7.03 -30.11 -0.10
C ARG A 132 -6.86 -31.08 1.08
N GLN A 133 -6.57 -32.36 0.83
CA GLN A 133 -6.36 -33.38 1.85
C GLN A 133 -5.22 -33.02 2.82
N SER A 134 -4.18 -32.35 2.32
CA SER A 134 -3.06 -31.90 3.15
C SER A 134 -3.40 -30.67 4.00
N ILE A 135 -4.11 -29.69 3.45
CA ILE A 135 -4.30 -28.38 4.09
C ILE A 135 -5.54 -28.35 4.99
N ILE A 136 -6.66 -28.90 4.53
CA ILE A 136 -7.96 -28.73 5.17
C ILE A 136 -8.02 -29.35 6.57
N PRO A 137 -7.53 -30.59 6.82
CA PRO A 137 -7.48 -31.15 8.16
C PRO A 137 -6.59 -30.36 9.13
N LEU A 138 -5.45 -29.83 8.65
CA LEU A 138 -4.57 -28.98 9.47
C LEU A 138 -5.30 -27.72 9.95
N THR A 139 -6.17 -27.15 9.10
CA THR A 139 -6.94 -25.97 9.47
C THR A 139 -7.98 -26.23 10.56
N GLN A 140 -8.46 -27.47 10.71
CA GLN A 140 -9.37 -27.85 11.79
C GLN A 140 -8.64 -27.97 13.12
N ARG A 141 -7.49 -28.65 13.13
CA ARG A 141 -6.72 -28.95 14.34
C ARG A 141 -6.12 -27.70 15.00
N MET A 142 -5.81 -26.67 14.21
CA MET A 142 -5.21 -25.45 14.76
C MET A 142 -6.25 -24.56 15.47
N LYS A 143 -5.98 -24.26 16.74
CA LYS A 143 -6.65 -23.19 17.49
C LYS A 143 -6.31 -21.83 16.88
N GLY A 144 -7.29 -20.93 16.84
CA GLY A 144 -7.10 -19.60 16.26
C GLY A 144 -6.08 -18.78 17.05
N ASN A 145 -5.12 -18.17 16.36
CA ASN A 145 -4.12 -17.32 16.99
C ASN A 145 -4.70 -15.93 17.32
N ASN A 146 -4.44 -15.44 18.53
CA ASN A 146 -4.78 -14.10 18.97
C ASN A 146 -3.62 -13.51 19.76
N GLN A 147 -3.17 -12.33 19.34
CA GLN A 147 -2.02 -11.64 19.92
C GLN A 147 -2.41 -10.65 21.02
N LEU A 148 -3.70 -10.40 21.21
CA LEU A 148 -4.19 -9.44 22.20
C LEU A 148 -4.58 -10.12 23.51
N THR A 149 -4.22 -9.49 24.63
CA THR A 149 -4.68 -9.90 25.98
C THR A 149 -6.20 -9.71 26.13
N SER A 150 -6.81 -10.29 27.18
CA SER A 150 -8.25 -10.12 27.45
C SER A 150 -8.63 -8.66 27.70
N GLN A 151 -7.76 -7.89 28.36
CA GLN A 151 -7.95 -6.46 28.59
C GLN A 151 -7.85 -5.68 27.27
N GLU A 152 -6.84 -5.95 26.43
CA GLU A 152 -6.68 -5.31 25.12
C GLU A 152 -7.84 -5.62 24.17
N GLN A 153 -8.43 -6.81 24.24
CA GLN A 153 -9.63 -7.15 23.46
C GLN A 153 -10.85 -6.35 23.90
N THR A 154 -10.98 -6.09 25.21
CA THR A 154 -12.05 -5.27 25.76
C THR A 154 -11.89 -3.81 25.36
N ALA A 155 -10.66 -3.28 25.47
CA ALA A 155 -10.28 -1.95 24.98
C ALA A 155 -10.57 -1.80 23.48
N LEU A 156 -10.15 -2.77 22.66
CA LEU A 156 -10.41 -2.77 21.22
C LEU A 156 -11.91 -2.74 20.92
N LYS A 157 -12.72 -3.49 21.68
CA LYS A 157 -14.18 -3.50 21.51
C LYS A 157 -14.76 -2.12 21.83
N LYS A 158 -14.36 -1.50 22.95
CA LYS A 158 -14.80 -0.18 23.38
C LYS A 158 -14.46 0.90 22.34
N LEU A 159 -13.20 0.97 21.90
CA LEU A 159 -12.76 1.90 20.85
C LEU A 159 -13.49 1.68 19.52
N ARG A 160 -13.86 0.44 19.18
CA ARG A 160 -14.60 0.12 17.96
C ARG A 160 -16.07 0.52 18.03
N THR A 161 -16.68 0.50 19.22
CA THR A 161 -18.10 0.82 19.42
C THR A 161 -18.35 2.30 19.70
N GLY A 162 -17.33 3.04 20.14
CA GLY A 162 -17.40 4.49 20.33
C GLY A 162 -17.76 5.19 19.03
N LYS A 163 -18.85 5.97 19.04
CA LYS A 163 -19.35 6.70 17.85
C LYS A 163 -18.93 8.17 17.83
N ASP A 164 -18.43 8.68 18.95
CA ASP A 164 -18.14 10.10 19.15
C ASP A 164 -16.69 10.47 18.79
N ILE A 165 -15.86 9.47 18.49
CA ILE A 165 -14.45 9.66 18.12
C ILE A 165 -14.15 9.10 16.73
N VAL A 166 -13.16 9.69 16.07
CA VAL A 166 -12.58 9.23 14.82
C VAL A 166 -11.12 8.86 15.05
N ILE A 167 -10.75 7.62 14.71
CA ILE A 167 -9.37 7.13 14.81
C ILE A 167 -8.78 7.00 13.41
N VAL A 168 -7.73 7.75 13.13
CA VAL A 168 -7.10 7.82 11.80
C VAL A 168 -5.58 7.92 11.90
N PRO A 169 -4.83 7.47 10.89
CA PRO A 169 -3.40 7.76 10.82
C PRO A 169 -3.16 9.24 10.50
N ALA A 170 -2.13 9.83 11.12
CA ALA A 170 -1.60 11.13 10.74
C ALA A 170 -1.08 11.14 9.30
N ASP A 171 -1.05 12.32 8.68
CA ASP A 171 -0.51 12.55 7.33
C ASP A 171 0.98 12.16 7.22
N LYS A 172 1.77 12.47 8.25
CA LYS A 172 3.21 12.16 8.35
C LYS A 172 3.51 11.38 9.62
N GLY A 173 4.58 10.59 9.60
CA GLY A 173 5.04 9.84 10.78
C GLY A 173 4.23 8.57 11.13
N ARG A 174 3.03 8.40 10.52
CA ARG A 174 2.11 7.26 10.78
C ARG A 174 1.75 7.12 12.27
N THR A 175 1.68 8.25 12.98
CA THR A 175 1.11 8.38 14.33
C THR A 175 -0.39 8.06 14.31
N THR A 176 -0.89 7.40 15.35
CA THR A 176 -2.34 7.18 15.49
C THR A 176 -2.96 8.43 16.11
N VAL A 177 -3.93 9.05 15.43
CA VAL A 177 -4.63 10.25 15.90
C VAL A 177 -6.06 9.90 16.26
N ILE A 178 -6.52 10.39 17.40
CA ILE A 178 -7.90 10.29 17.88
C ILE A 178 -8.46 11.71 17.92
N MET A 179 -9.62 11.94 17.32
CA MET A 179 -10.29 13.25 17.29
C MET A 179 -11.75 13.10 17.67
N ASP A 180 -12.35 14.14 18.23
CA ASP A 180 -13.82 14.21 18.32
C ASP A 180 -14.41 14.18 16.92
N LYS A 181 -15.48 13.40 16.73
CA LYS A 181 -16.10 13.21 15.42
C LYS A 181 -16.66 14.52 14.88
N GLU A 182 -17.25 15.35 15.73
CA GLU A 182 -17.79 16.66 15.36
C GLU A 182 -16.69 17.59 14.84
N GLU A 183 -15.54 17.67 15.54
CA GLU A 183 -14.41 18.47 15.09
C GLU A 183 -13.83 17.96 13.77
N TYR A 184 -13.73 16.64 13.60
CA TYR A 184 -13.27 16.04 12.35
C TYR A 184 -14.19 16.37 11.17
N ILE A 185 -15.51 16.30 11.38
CA ILE A 185 -16.51 16.67 10.36
C ILE A 185 -16.39 18.15 10.03
N LYS A 186 -16.33 19.02 11.03
CA LYS A 186 -16.18 20.47 10.85
C LYS A 186 -14.94 20.81 9.99
N LYS A 187 -13.77 20.28 10.34
CA LYS A 187 -12.53 20.51 9.56
C LYS A 187 -12.61 20.00 8.12
N ALA A 188 -13.37 18.93 7.89
CA ALA A 188 -13.57 18.40 6.55
C ALA A 188 -14.56 19.27 5.75
N GLU A 189 -15.65 19.74 6.38
CA GLU A 189 -16.60 20.65 5.74
C GLU A 189 -15.96 22.01 5.41
N GLU A 190 -15.11 22.56 6.29
CA GLU A 190 -14.31 23.78 6.01
C GLU A 190 -13.47 23.67 4.73
N ILE A 191 -12.94 22.47 4.41
CA ILE A 191 -12.21 22.23 3.15
C ILE A 191 -13.18 22.19 1.96
N LEU A 192 -14.36 21.62 2.15
CA LEU A 192 -15.36 21.41 1.11
C LEU A 192 -16.21 22.67 0.82
N GLU A 193 -16.11 23.69 1.66
CA GLU A 193 -16.72 25.01 1.47
C GLU A 193 -15.99 25.87 0.44
N ASP A 194 -14.77 25.50 0.03
CA ASP A 194 -14.07 26.18 -1.07
C ASP A 194 -14.82 26.02 -2.40
N LYS A 195 -15.60 27.05 -2.74
CA LYS A 195 -16.42 27.12 -3.96
C LYS A 195 -15.60 27.17 -5.25
N SER A 196 -14.31 27.46 -5.18
CA SER A 196 -13.43 27.42 -6.36
C SER A 196 -13.09 25.97 -6.74
N THR A 197 -12.97 25.09 -5.74
CA THR A 197 -12.55 23.69 -5.94
C THR A 197 -13.69 22.69 -5.92
N TYR A 198 -14.74 22.95 -5.12
CA TYR A 198 -15.83 22.02 -4.88
C TYR A 198 -17.20 22.65 -5.13
N LYS A 199 -18.07 21.90 -5.79
CA LYS A 199 -19.46 22.26 -6.03
C LYS A 199 -20.40 21.22 -5.40
N PRO A 200 -21.29 21.61 -4.48
CA PRO A 200 -22.29 20.69 -3.94
C PRO A 200 -23.28 20.24 -5.03
N MET A 201 -23.83 19.04 -4.87
CA MET A 201 -24.70 18.37 -5.82
C MET A 201 -25.88 17.73 -5.07
N ASP A 202 -27.11 17.94 -5.55
CA ASP A 202 -28.31 17.36 -4.94
C ASP A 202 -28.61 15.95 -5.44
N ILE A 203 -28.17 15.62 -6.66
CA ILE A 203 -28.48 14.37 -7.34
C ILE A 203 -27.20 13.56 -7.55
N ASN A 204 -27.26 12.27 -7.21
CA ASN A 204 -26.15 11.34 -7.44
C ASN A 204 -25.83 11.21 -8.95
N PRO A 205 -24.67 11.69 -9.41
CA PRO A 205 -24.33 11.77 -10.84
C PRO A 205 -23.69 10.48 -11.38
N VAL A 206 -23.45 9.46 -10.54
CA VAL A 206 -22.67 8.26 -10.91
C VAL A 206 -23.29 7.52 -12.07
N LYS A 207 -24.62 7.30 -12.07
CA LYS A 207 -25.33 6.63 -13.16
C LYS A 207 -25.23 7.42 -14.48
N LYS A 208 -25.32 8.74 -14.42
CA LYS A 208 -25.18 9.62 -15.59
C LYS A 208 -23.77 9.53 -16.17
N LEU A 209 -22.74 9.56 -15.32
CA LEU A 209 -21.35 9.42 -15.75
C LEU A 209 -21.06 8.04 -16.34
N ASP A 210 -21.51 6.96 -15.69
CA ASP A 210 -21.32 5.59 -16.17
C ASP A 210 -22.02 5.33 -17.51
N ASN A 211 -23.21 5.90 -17.71
CA ASN A 211 -23.90 5.89 -18.99
C ASN A 211 -23.11 6.64 -20.07
N ARG A 212 -22.54 7.80 -19.75
CA ARG A 212 -21.72 8.57 -20.70
C ARG A 212 -20.46 7.79 -21.10
N ILE A 213 -19.75 7.21 -20.13
CA ILE A 213 -18.60 6.34 -20.38
C ILE A 213 -19.01 5.16 -21.26
N SER A 214 -20.11 4.48 -20.93
CA SER A 214 -20.61 3.34 -21.72
C SER A 214 -20.94 3.74 -23.16
N LYS A 215 -21.54 4.92 -23.38
CA LYS A 215 -21.83 5.46 -24.73
C LYS A 215 -20.55 5.74 -25.50
N THR A 216 -19.58 6.42 -24.91
CA THR A 216 -18.28 6.71 -25.55
C THR A 216 -17.55 5.41 -25.88
N LEU A 217 -17.47 4.44 -24.96
CA LEU A 217 -16.85 3.14 -25.25
C LEU A 217 -17.56 2.38 -26.38
N ASN A 218 -18.90 2.40 -26.43
CA ASN A 218 -19.65 1.78 -27.54
C ASN A 218 -19.34 2.44 -28.88
N LYS A 219 -19.21 3.78 -28.93
CA LYS A 219 -18.80 4.52 -30.12
C LYS A 219 -17.41 4.06 -30.59
N LEU A 220 -16.46 3.93 -29.68
CA LEU A 220 -15.09 3.50 -29.98
C LEU A 220 -15.01 2.04 -30.46
N VAL A 221 -15.84 1.14 -29.91
CA VAL A 221 -15.96 -0.23 -30.40
C VAL A 221 -16.50 -0.25 -31.83
N LYS A 222 -17.53 0.55 -32.13
CA LYS A 222 -18.10 0.66 -33.48
C LYS A 222 -17.09 1.24 -34.48
N ALA A 223 -16.25 2.17 -34.05
CA ALA A 223 -15.18 2.74 -34.86
C ALA A 223 -13.96 1.80 -35.03
N GLY A 224 -13.93 0.65 -34.36
CA GLY A 224 -12.82 -0.31 -34.43
C GLY A 224 -11.56 0.12 -33.66
N GLU A 225 -11.61 1.21 -32.90
CA GLU A 225 -10.48 1.73 -32.12
C GLU A 225 -10.18 0.87 -30.88
N ILE A 226 -11.20 0.19 -30.33
CA ILE A 226 -11.05 -0.74 -29.21
C ILE A 226 -11.87 -2.01 -29.43
N THR A 227 -11.45 -3.13 -28.83
CA THR A 227 -12.21 -4.38 -28.88
C THR A 227 -13.31 -4.42 -27.81
N LYS A 228 -14.27 -5.35 -27.95
CA LYS A 228 -15.22 -5.66 -26.87
C LYS A 228 -14.53 -6.12 -25.58
N GLN A 229 -13.38 -6.79 -25.70
CA GLN A 229 -12.61 -7.23 -24.55
C GLN A 229 -11.98 -6.05 -23.81
N ASP A 230 -11.46 -5.05 -24.53
CA ASP A 230 -10.94 -3.82 -23.93
C ASP A 230 -12.05 -3.05 -23.21
N GLN A 231 -13.22 -2.95 -23.84
CA GLN A 231 -14.40 -2.37 -23.21
C GLN A 231 -14.74 -3.05 -21.89
N TRP A 232 -14.72 -4.39 -21.82
CA TRP A 232 -15.00 -5.13 -20.58
C TRP A 232 -13.95 -4.93 -19.49
N ARG A 233 -12.68 -4.73 -19.85
CA ARG A 233 -11.61 -4.43 -18.89
C ARG A 233 -11.78 -3.06 -18.25
N VAL A 234 -12.25 -2.09 -19.05
CA VAL A 234 -12.39 -0.68 -18.66
C VAL A 234 -13.71 -0.39 -17.96
N LYS A 235 -14.80 -1.03 -18.38
CA LYS A 235 -16.14 -0.75 -17.87
C LYS A 235 -16.27 -1.08 -16.39
N SER A 236 -16.97 -0.21 -15.67
CA SER A 236 -17.29 -0.44 -14.26
C SER A 236 -18.45 -1.43 -14.11
N ASN A 237 -18.35 -2.36 -13.16
CA ASN A 237 -19.41 -3.33 -12.88
C ASN A 237 -20.23 -2.87 -11.66
N GLY A 238 -21.14 -1.93 -11.88
CA GLY A 238 -21.99 -1.35 -10.82
C GLY A 238 -21.20 -0.35 -9.98
N PRO A 239 -20.92 0.85 -10.52
CA PRO A 239 -20.06 1.82 -9.89
C PRO A 239 -20.66 2.35 -8.60
N VAL A 240 -19.79 2.60 -7.62
CA VAL A 240 -20.16 3.24 -6.35
C VAL A 240 -19.70 4.69 -6.33
N LEU A 241 -20.45 5.53 -5.62
CA LEU A 241 -20.02 6.89 -5.32
C LEU A 241 -18.76 6.82 -4.43
N PRO A 242 -17.65 7.48 -4.79
CA PRO A 242 -16.45 7.43 -3.96
C PRO A 242 -16.65 8.28 -2.72
N ARG A 243 -15.84 7.99 -1.70
CA ARG A 243 -16.00 8.59 -0.37
C ARG A 243 -14.76 9.35 0.02
N PHE A 244 -14.97 10.57 0.49
CA PHE A 244 -13.95 11.45 1.02
C PHE A 244 -13.55 11.03 2.44
N TYR A 245 -12.31 11.31 2.81
CA TYR A 245 -11.84 11.33 4.20
C TYR A 245 -10.56 12.18 4.29
N GLY A 246 -10.30 12.74 5.47
CA GLY A 246 -9.11 13.51 5.79
C GLY A 246 -8.07 12.73 6.62
N ARG A 247 -6.77 13.01 6.40
CA ARG A 247 -5.67 12.63 7.32
C ARG A 247 -5.15 13.85 8.09
N PRO A 248 -5.08 13.82 9.44
CA PRO A 248 -4.63 14.98 10.21
C PRO A 248 -3.15 15.32 9.98
N LYS A 249 -2.86 16.58 9.64
CA LYS A 249 -1.50 17.13 9.51
C LYS A 249 -1.00 17.65 10.86
N ILE A 250 -0.73 16.74 11.80
CA ILE A 250 -0.30 17.05 13.19
C ILE A 250 0.98 17.89 13.32
N HIS A 251 1.69 18.13 12.22
CA HIS A 251 2.91 18.94 12.15
C HIS A 251 2.67 20.37 11.66
N LYS A 252 1.40 20.76 11.47
CA LYS A 252 0.98 22.09 11.06
C LYS A 252 0.09 22.71 12.16
N PRO A 253 0.11 24.05 12.33
CA PRO A 253 -0.79 24.73 13.25
C PRO A 253 -2.25 24.40 12.90
N ASN A 254 -3.11 24.33 13.92
CA ASN A 254 -4.55 23.98 13.79
C ASN A 254 -4.86 22.59 13.21
N ILE A 255 -3.83 21.75 12.96
CA ILE A 255 -3.96 20.34 12.54
C ILE A 255 -4.96 20.18 11.36
N PRO A 256 -4.74 20.85 10.21
CA PRO A 256 -5.63 20.73 9.06
C PRO A 256 -5.64 19.30 8.52
N LEU A 257 -6.73 18.91 7.84
CA LEU A 257 -6.83 17.62 7.20
C LEU A 257 -6.16 17.63 5.81
N ARG A 258 -5.51 16.53 5.42
CA ARG A 258 -5.18 16.24 4.02
C ARG A 258 -6.39 15.55 3.38
N PRO A 259 -7.05 16.15 2.37
CA PRO A 259 -8.18 15.54 1.70
C PRO A 259 -7.76 14.31 0.89
N ILE A 260 -8.56 13.24 0.94
CA ILE A 260 -8.36 12.02 0.15
C ILE A 260 -9.72 11.50 -0.32
N VAL A 261 -9.82 11.16 -1.61
CA VAL A 261 -11.01 10.54 -2.19
C VAL A 261 -10.73 9.07 -2.54
N ALA A 262 -11.57 8.16 -2.06
CA ALA A 262 -11.43 6.74 -2.32
C ALA A 262 -12.07 6.34 -3.67
N LEU A 263 -11.29 6.41 -4.75
CA LEU A 263 -11.75 6.15 -6.11
C LEU A 263 -11.86 4.68 -6.58
N PRO A 264 -11.26 3.65 -5.94
CA PRO A 264 -11.46 2.27 -6.40
C PRO A 264 -12.95 1.86 -6.41
N GLY A 265 -13.43 1.38 -7.56
CA GLY A 265 -14.83 0.98 -7.77
C GLY A 265 -15.74 2.07 -8.36
N THR A 266 -15.20 3.24 -8.69
CA THR A 266 -15.92 4.32 -9.39
C THR A 266 -16.02 4.07 -10.90
N PRO A 267 -16.88 4.82 -11.63
CA PRO A 267 -17.01 4.67 -13.08
C PRO A 267 -15.69 4.90 -13.84
N THR A 268 -14.85 5.82 -13.37
CA THR A 268 -13.64 6.27 -14.07
C THR A 268 -12.39 5.49 -13.69
N TYR A 269 -12.37 4.76 -12.56
CA TYR A 269 -11.14 4.19 -12.02
C TYR A 269 -10.42 3.24 -13.01
N ASN A 270 -11.13 2.26 -13.58
CA ASN A 270 -10.53 1.31 -14.52
C ASN A 270 -10.16 1.98 -15.84
N LEU A 271 -10.97 2.93 -16.31
CA LEU A 271 -10.65 3.76 -17.48
C LEU A 271 -9.36 4.55 -17.26
N SER A 272 -9.24 5.24 -16.14
CA SER A 272 -8.03 6.00 -15.79
C SER A 272 -6.79 5.10 -15.70
N ARG A 273 -6.91 3.85 -15.25
CA ARG A 273 -5.79 2.89 -15.28
C ARG A 273 -5.37 2.56 -16.71
N GLU A 274 -6.34 2.27 -17.57
CA GLU A 274 -6.07 1.88 -18.95
C GLU A 274 -5.46 3.04 -19.75
N ILE A 275 -6.02 4.24 -19.63
CA ILE A 275 -5.48 5.43 -20.28
C ILE A 275 -4.08 5.76 -19.74
N SER A 276 -3.89 5.67 -18.42
CA SER A 276 -2.56 5.87 -17.84
C SER A 276 -1.54 4.83 -18.33
N ARG A 277 -1.96 3.59 -18.63
CA ARG A 277 -1.09 2.56 -19.22
C ARG A 277 -0.68 2.94 -20.64
N ILE A 278 -1.63 3.38 -21.46
CA ILE A 278 -1.40 3.78 -22.85
C ILE A 278 -0.45 4.98 -22.91
N LEU A 279 -0.70 6.02 -22.12
CA LEU A 279 0.02 7.29 -22.17
C LEU A 279 1.37 7.28 -21.43
N LYS A 280 1.70 6.20 -20.72
CA LYS A 280 2.86 6.15 -19.82
C LYS A 280 4.19 6.47 -20.51
N HIS A 281 4.33 6.08 -21.77
CA HIS A 281 5.55 6.27 -22.56
C HIS A 281 5.93 7.76 -22.71
N PHE A 282 4.95 8.68 -22.69
CA PHE A 282 5.20 10.11 -22.78
C PHE A 282 6.03 10.68 -21.65
N VAL A 283 5.91 10.12 -20.45
CA VAL A 283 6.54 10.67 -19.24
C VAL A 283 7.75 9.86 -18.77
N ASP A 284 8.00 8.70 -19.38
CA ASP A 284 9.01 7.75 -18.92
C ASP A 284 10.46 8.12 -19.29
N SER A 285 10.65 9.04 -20.24
CA SER A 285 11.94 9.43 -20.85
C SER A 285 12.60 10.68 -20.24
N SER A 286 12.00 11.30 -19.22
CA SER A 286 12.56 12.54 -18.66
C SER A 286 13.90 12.31 -17.95
N ASN A 287 14.90 13.11 -18.34
CA ASN A 287 16.22 13.17 -17.68
C ASN A 287 16.17 13.90 -16.33
N HIS A 288 15.10 14.64 -16.06
CA HIS A 288 14.93 15.48 -14.88
C HIS A 288 14.09 14.83 -13.79
N SER A 289 13.47 13.68 -14.07
CA SER A 289 12.64 12.94 -13.12
C SER A 289 13.32 11.64 -12.72
N PHE A 290 13.34 11.31 -11.43
CA PHE A 290 13.94 10.06 -10.95
C PHE A 290 12.93 9.11 -10.32
N LYS A 291 13.21 7.81 -10.51
CA LYS A 291 12.32 6.72 -10.10
C LYS A 291 12.74 6.06 -8.78
N SER A 292 13.97 6.31 -8.30
CA SER A 292 14.49 5.71 -7.06
C SER A 292 15.52 6.57 -6.34
N ALA A 293 15.57 6.48 -5.01
CA ALA A 293 16.61 7.13 -4.20
C ALA A 293 18.03 6.74 -4.65
N THR A 294 18.23 5.52 -5.12
CA THR A 294 19.53 5.06 -5.66
C THR A 294 19.96 5.81 -6.92
N GLN A 295 19.03 6.15 -7.82
CA GLN A 295 19.32 6.94 -9.01
C GLN A 295 19.75 8.36 -8.62
N PHE A 296 19.01 8.99 -7.71
CA PHE A 296 19.34 10.30 -7.17
C PHE A 296 20.72 10.30 -6.49
N LEU A 297 21.00 9.34 -5.61
CA LEU A 297 22.29 9.19 -4.94
C LEU A 297 23.44 8.99 -5.93
N GLY A 298 23.22 8.27 -7.03
CA GLY A 298 24.21 8.10 -8.10
C GLY A 298 24.60 9.43 -8.76
N GLN A 299 23.64 10.30 -9.00
CA GLN A 299 23.88 11.63 -9.59
C GLN A 299 24.58 12.56 -8.61
N ILE A 300 24.12 12.67 -7.36
CA ILE A 300 24.66 13.68 -6.43
C ILE A 300 26.06 13.37 -5.87
N ARG A 301 26.46 12.09 -5.80
CA ARG A 301 27.74 11.68 -5.17
C ARG A 301 28.98 12.27 -5.83
N ASN A 302 28.89 12.59 -7.11
CA ASN A 302 30.03 13.09 -7.89
C ASN A 302 29.95 14.59 -8.17
N ILE A 303 28.88 15.26 -7.75
CA ILE A 303 28.72 16.70 -7.96
C ILE A 303 29.64 17.44 -6.99
N GLN A 304 30.35 18.43 -7.51
CA GLN A 304 31.07 19.42 -6.69
C GLN A 304 30.18 20.64 -6.51
N ILE A 305 30.05 21.12 -5.28
CA ILE A 305 29.25 22.30 -4.94
C ILE A 305 30.22 23.39 -4.49
N ASN A 306 30.25 24.48 -5.26
CA ASN A 306 31.13 25.61 -5.04
C ASN A 306 30.56 26.57 -3.97
N ASP A 307 31.38 27.49 -3.49
CA ASP A 307 31.04 28.39 -2.39
C ASP A 307 30.04 29.50 -2.81
N ASP A 308 29.97 29.78 -4.11
CA ASP A 308 28.99 30.65 -4.77
C ASP A 308 27.68 29.94 -5.13
N GLU A 309 27.60 28.62 -4.94
CA GLU A 309 26.43 27.79 -5.24
C GLU A 309 25.65 27.41 -3.98
N LEU A 310 24.33 27.22 -4.12
CA LEU A 310 23.43 26.78 -3.04
C LEU A 310 22.69 25.51 -3.40
N MET A 311 22.49 24.66 -2.39
CA MET A 311 21.53 23.56 -2.47
C MET A 311 20.13 24.05 -2.10
N ILE A 312 19.17 23.81 -2.97
CA ILE A 312 17.78 24.25 -2.78
C ILE A 312 16.84 23.06 -2.97
N SER A 313 15.77 23.04 -2.19
CA SER A 313 14.62 22.16 -2.41
C SER A 313 13.38 23.01 -2.67
N PHE A 314 12.77 22.83 -3.84
CA PHE A 314 11.44 23.35 -4.12
C PHE A 314 10.38 22.28 -3.84
N ASP A 315 9.25 22.69 -3.27
CA ASP A 315 8.08 21.84 -2.99
C ASP A 315 6.84 22.50 -3.59
N VAL A 316 6.15 21.79 -4.50
CA VAL A 316 4.94 22.30 -5.15
C VAL A 316 3.77 22.32 -4.17
N THR A 317 3.13 23.47 -4.01
CA THR A 317 1.96 23.58 -3.15
C THR A 317 0.77 22.86 -3.76
N ALA A 318 0.41 21.72 -3.16
CA ALA A 318 -0.81 20.97 -3.48
C ALA A 318 -0.94 20.58 -4.97
N LEU A 319 0.16 20.13 -5.58
CA LEU A 319 0.31 19.80 -7.01
C LEU A 319 -0.97 19.30 -7.70
N PHE A 320 -1.57 18.21 -7.22
CA PHE A 320 -2.74 17.61 -7.87
C PHE A 320 -3.95 18.53 -7.92
N THR A 321 -4.25 19.26 -6.85
CA THR A 321 -5.36 20.22 -6.81
C THR A 321 -5.06 21.51 -7.59
N SER A 322 -3.78 21.81 -7.83
CA SER A 322 -3.33 23.02 -8.52
C SER A 322 -3.28 22.88 -10.04
N ILE A 323 -3.25 21.65 -10.58
CA ILE A 323 -3.24 21.42 -12.03
C ILE A 323 -4.66 21.60 -12.59
N GLU A 324 -4.87 22.69 -13.31
CA GLU A 324 -6.13 22.95 -14.01
C GLU A 324 -6.41 21.87 -15.07
N PRO A 325 -7.66 21.37 -15.19
CA PRO A 325 -8.04 20.37 -16.20
C PRO A 325 -7.71 20.80 -17.63
N ASN A 326 -7.86 22.09 -17.95
CA ASN A 326 -7.53 22.63 -19.27
C ASN A 326 -6.02 22.58 -19.54
N LEU A 327 -5.19 22.94 -18.55
CA LEU A 327 -3.74 22.84 -18.67
C LEU A 327 -3.28 21.39 -18.91
N ALA A 328 -3.90 20.43 -18.21
CA ALA A 328 -3.64 19.01 -18.44
C ALA A 328 -4.04 18.58 -19.87
N LYS A 329 -5.18 19.06 -20.36
CA LYS A 329 -5.69 18.79 -21.72
C LYS A 329 -4.76 19.34 -22.80
N GLU A 330 -4.36 20.59 -22.69
CA GLU A 330 -3.43 21.23 -23.62
C GLU A 330 -2.09 20.50 -23.65
N THR A 331 -1.57 20.15 -22.47
CA THR A 331 -0.31 19.43 -22.35
C THR A 331 -0.39 18.07 -23.02
N LEU A 332 -1.48 17.32 -22.81
CA LEU A 332 -1.70 16.05 -23.50
C LEU A 332 -1.88 16.24 -25.01
N SER A 333 -2.59 17.27 -25.44
CA SER A 333 -2.78 17.57 -26.86
C SER A 333 -1.43 17.83 -27.55
N LEU A 334 -0.54 18.60 -26.92
CA LEU A 334 0.80 18.85 -27.44
C LEU A 334 1.63 17.56 -27.54
N LEU A 335 1.56 16.71 -26.51
CA LEU A 335 2.26 15.42 -26.51
C LEU A 335 1.74 14.48 -27.62
N LEU A 336 0.43 14.42 -27.82
CA LEU A 336 -0.18 13.59 -28.87
C LEU A 336 0.14 14.09 -30.28
N THR A 337 0.22 15.40 -30.49
CA THR A 337 0.57 15.98 -31.80
C THR A 337 2.02 15.68 -32.19
N ASN A 338 2.92 15.65 -31.20
CA ASN A 338 4.35 15.47 -31.43
C ASN A 338 4.80 13.99 -31.43
N ASP A 339 3.88 13.04 -31.33
CA ASP A 339 4.21 11.63 -31.15
C ASP A 339 3.96 10.78 -32.40
N GLU A 340 5.04 10.20 -32.90
CA GLU A 340 5.02 9.28 -34.04
C GLU A 340 4.79 7.82 -33.60
N ASN A 341 4.85 7.52 -32.30
CA ASN A 341 4.86 6.15 -31.79
C ASN A 341 3.53 5.67 -31.19
N LEU A 342 2.50 6.51 -31.12
CA LEU A 342 1.23 6.23 -30.46
C LEU A 342 0.58 4.93 -30.96
N ALA A 343 0.69 4.68 -32.26
CA ALA A 343 0.15 3.49 -32.93
C ALA A 343 0.73 2.17 -32.40
N LYS A 344 1.93 2.19 -31.79
CA LYS A 344 2.54 1.02 -31.14
C LYS A 344 1.82 0.64 -29.84
N TYR A 345 1.20 1.61 -29.17
CA TYR A 345 0.57 1.44 -27.86
C TYR A 345 -0.95 1.30 -27.93
N THR A 346 -1.58 1.90 -28.93
CA THR A 346 -3.04 1.92 -29.06
C THR A 346 -3.50 2.16 -30.50
N LYS A 347 -4.74 1.72 -30.81
CA LYS A 347 -5.48 2.09 -32.02
C LYS A 347 -6.38 3.32 -31.83
N LEU A 348 -6.45 3.84 -30.60
CA LEU A 348 -7.23 5.03 -30.27
C LEU A 348 -6.65 6.26 -30.97
N GLN A 349 -7.54 7.07 -31.54
CA GLN A 349 -7.19 8.34 -32.13
C GLN A 349 -6.94 9.41 -31.04
N SER A 350 -6.15 10.44 -31.35
CA SER A 350 -5.83 11.53 -30.42
C SER A 350 -7.09 12.21 -29.86
N GLN A 351 -8.10 12.45 -30.71
CA GLN A 351 -9.36 13.04 -30.27
C GLN A 351 -10.14 12.12 -29.31
N SER A 352 -10.12 10.81 -29.56
CA SER A 352 -10.73 9.80 -28.68
C SER A 352 -10.03 9.76 -27.32
N LEU A 353 -8.70 9.87 -27.28
CA LEU A 353 -7.94 9.96 -26.03
C LEU A 353 -8.27 11.21 -25.22
N LEU A 354 -8.43 12.37 -25.88
CA LEU A 354 -8.86 13.61 -25.23
C LEU A 354 -10.29 13.51 -24.68
N GLU A 355 -11.21 12.88 -25.41
CA GLU A 355 -12.59 12.63 -24.91
C GLU A 355 -12.59 11.71 -23.67
N LEU A 356 -11.81 10.63 -23.70
CA LEU A 356 -11.66 9.71 -22.56
C LEU A 356 -10.96 10.37 -21.37
N MET A 357 -10.05 11.32 -21.62
CA MET A 357 -9.42 12.12 -20.57
C MET A 357 -10.45 12.98 -19.83
N ASP A 358 -11.30 13.72 -20.56
CA ASP A 358 -12.32 14.58 -19.95
C ASP A 358 -13.25 13.78 -19.02
N LEU A 359 -13.53 12.52 -19.40
CA LEU A 359 -14.26 11.58 -18.54
C LEU A 359 -13.47 11.21 -17.29
N CYS A 360 -12.16 10.94 -17.41
CA CYS A 360 -11.30 10.58 -16.28
C CYS A 360 -11.10 11.69 -15.25
N LEU A 361 -11.06 12.96 -15.70
CA LEU A 361 -10.90 14.12 -14.81
C LEU A 361 -12.22 14.47 -14.08
N THR A 362 -13.36 14.03 -14.61
CA THR A 362 -14.65 14.23 -13.94
C THR A 362 -14.75 13.40 -12.66
N THR A 363 -14.74 14.08 -11.51
CA THR A 363 -14.78 13.41 -10.20
C THR A 363 -15.89 13.97 -9.30
N TYR A 364 -16.65 13.04 -8.74
CA TYR A 364 -17.67 13.29 -7.73
C TYR A 364 -17.32 12.49 -6.48
N PHE A 365 -17.72 12.92 -5.29
CA PHE A 365 -17.55 12.14 -4.07
C PHE A 365 -18.59 12.51 -3.03
N GLN A 366 -18.71 11.66 -2.01
CA GLN A 366 -19.57 11.89 -0.85
C GLN A 366 -18.75 12.15 0.41
N PHE A 367 -19.24 13.07 1.24
CA PHE A 367 -18.82 13.23 2.62
C PHE A 367 -20.02 13.63 3.49
N ASN A 368 -20.17 13.01 4.66
CA ASN A 368 -21.24 13.33 5.60
C ASN A 368 -22.63 13.34 4.93
N ASN A 369 -22.87 12.36 4.05
CA ASN A 369 -24.10 12.22 3.25
C ASN A 369 -24.39 13.36 2.25
N LYS A 370 -23.46 14.30 2.04
CA LYS A 370 -23.54 15.34 0.99
C LYS A 370 -22.66 14.95 -0.20
N ILE A 371 -23.11 15.27 -1.41
CA ILE A 371 -22.40 14.95 -2.66
C ILE A 371 -21.72 16.21 -3.19
N TYR A 372 -20.48 16.06 -3.65
CA TYR A 372 -19.66 17.14 -4.19
C TYR A 372 -19.09 16.74 -5.56
N LYS A 373 -18.95 17.72 -6.45
CA LYS A 373 -18.16 17.65 -7.68
C LYS A 373 -16.86 18.41 -7.45
N GLN A 374 -15.73 17.80 -7.78
CA GLN A 374 -14.46 18.51 -7.89
C GLN A 374 -14.42 19.26 -9.23
N THR A 375 -14.25 20.58 -9.19
CA THR A 375 -14.21 21.46 -10.37
C THR A 375 -12.79 21.84 -10.75
N LYS A 376 -11.90 21.93 -9.77
CA LYS A 376 -10.49 22.32 -9.93
C LYS A 376 -9.55 21.17 -9.56
N GLY A 377 -8.45 21.06 -10.28
CA GLY A 377 -7.43 20.06 -10.01
C GLY A 377 -7.69 18.70 -10.65
N THR A 378 -6.64 17.89 -10.68
CA THR A 378 -6.73 16.46 -10.96
C THR A 378 -7.22 15.69 -9.73
N PRO A 379 -8.02 14.64 -9.92
CA PRO A 379 -8.59 13.90 -8.80
C PRO A 379 -7.53 13.12 -8.02
N MET A 380 -7.38 13.43 -6.74
CA MET A 380 -6.42 12.75 -5.86
C MET A 380 -6.79 11.27 -5.70
N GLY A 381 -5.83 10.39 -5.96
CA GLY A 381 -6.02 8.94 -5.93
C GLY A 381 -6.49 8.33 -7.25
N SER A 382 -6.67 9.14 -8.31
CA SER A 382 -6.93 8.61 -9.64
C SER A 382 -5.62 8.11 -10.25
N PRO A 383 -5.61 6.91 -10.88
CA PRO A 383 -4.43 6.36 -11.54
C PRO A 383 -3.79 7.33 -12.55
N ILE A 384 -4.60 8.14 -13.24
CA ILE A 384 -4.12 9.04 -14.31
C ILE A 384 -3.54 10.36 -13.77
N SER A 385 -3.89 10.77 -12.56
CA SER A 385 -3.47 12.08 -12.02
C SER A 385 -1.97 12.20 -11.88
N ARG A 386 -1.27 11.11 -11.54
CA ARG A 386 0.21 11.10 -11.47
C ARG A 386 0.83 11.34 -12.84
N LEU A 387 0.25 10.77 -13.90
CA LEU A 387 0.74 10.95 -15.26
C LEU A 387 0.60 12.40 -15.70
N PHE A 388 -0.54 13.05 -15.40
CA PHE A 388 -0.71 14.48 -15.70
C PHE A 388 0.19 15.39 -14.89
N ALA A 389 0.34 15.09 -13.60
CA ALA A 389 1.29 15.83 -12.77
C ALA A 389 2.70 15.75 -13.35
N GLU A 390 3.14 14.57 -13.77
CA GLU A 390 4.45 14.40 -14.38
C GLU A 390 4.56 15.14 -15.73
N ALA A 391 3.58 15.01 -16.62
CA ALA A 391 3.58 15.66 -17.93
C ALA A 391 3.57 17.19 -17.84
N VAL A 392 2.73 17.76 -16.98
CA VAL A 392 2.66 19.23 -16.78
C VAL A 392 3.95 19.76 -16.18
N MET A 393 4.55 19.03 -15.24
CA MET A 393 5.84 19.41 -14.66
C MET A 393 6.98 19.30 -15.67
N GLN A 394 6.98 18.31 -16.56
CA GLN A 394 7.95 18.23 -17.66
C GLN A 394 7.79 19.39 -18.66
N ARG A 395 6.55 19.82 -18.95
CA ARG A 395 6.28 21.02 -19.75
C ARG A 395 6.82 22.28 -19.07
N LEU A 396 6.63 22.41 -17.75
CA LEU A 396 7.23 23.50 -16.97
C LEU A 396 8.76 23.48 -17.08
N GLU A 397 9.38 22.33 -16.85
CA GLU A 397 10.82 22.12 -16.92
C GLU A 397 11.39 22.52 -18.30
N ALA A 398 10.75 22.07 -19.38
CA ALA A 398 11.16 22.42 -20.74
C ALA A 398 11.15 23.94 -21.01
N SER A 399 10.24 24.68 -20.36
CA SER A 399 10.14 26.15 -20.54
C SER A 399 11.21 26.94 -19.78
N ILE A 400 11.69 26.44 -18.63
CA ILE A 400 12.58 27.21 -17.74
C ILE A 400 14.04 26.78 -17.79
N LEU A 401 14.32 25.49 -18.08
CA LEU A 401 15.66 24.94 -17.89
C LEU A 401 16.68 25.49 -18.90
N LEU A 402 16.21 25.93 -20.08
CA LEU A 402 17.04 26.62 -21.05
C LEU A 402 17.45 28.03 -20.60
N MET A 403 16.65 28.67 -19.73
CA MET A 403 16.89 30.02 -19.22
C MET A 403 17.78 30.00 -17.97
N ILE A 404 17.42 29.20 -16.95
CA ILE A 404 18.10 29.23 -15.64
C ILE A 404 19.39 28.41 -15.59
N LYS A 405 19.57 27.44 -16.51
CA LYS A 405 20.74 26.55 -16.65
C LYS A 405 21.36 26.14 -15.30
N PRO A 406 20.59 25.44 -14.44
CA PRO A 406 21.06 25.09 -13.11
C PRO A 406 22.18 24.05 -13.23
N LYS A 407 23.13 24.02 -12.29
CA LYS A 407 24.19 22.99 -12.26
C LYS A 407 23.59 21.59 -12.20
N ASN A 408 22.49 21.47 -11.46
CA ASN A 408 21.75 20.23 -11.34
C ASN A 408 20.26 20.54 -11.12
N TRP A 409 19.39 19.75 -11.74
CA TRP A 409 17.94 19.80 -11.53
C TRP A 409 17.38 18.39 -11.55
N ILE A 410 16.79 17.97 -10.43
CA ILE A 410 16.24 16.63 -10.26
C ILE A 410 14.92 16.69 -9.48
N ARG A 411 13.85 16.13 -10.03
CA ARG A 411 12.51 16.14 -9.45
C ARG A 411 11.99 14.75 -9.12
N HIS A 412 11.27 14.65 -8.01
CA HIS A 412 10.43 13.53 -7.63
C HIS A 412 9.00 13.98 -7.43
N VAL A 413 8.18 13.88 -8.48
CA VAL A 413 6.77 14.32 -8.45
C VAL A 413 6.66 15.80 -8.06
N ASP A 414 6.41 16.11 -6.78
CA ASP A 414 6.24 17.44 -6.18
C ASP A 414 7.51 18.04 -5.56
N ASP A 415 8.49 17.21 -5.18
CA ASP A 415 9.75 17.64 -4.57
C ASP A 415 10.84 17.79 -5.65
N THR A 416 11.42 18.99 -5.80
CA THR A 416 12.55 19.26 -6.71
C THR A 416 13.80 19.63 -5.93
N PHE A 417 14.92 19.01 -6.27
CA PHE A 417 16.26 19.35 -5.80
C PHE A 417 17.03 20.04 -6.93
N LEU A 418 17.69 21.16 -6.61
CA LEU A 418 18.54 21.86 -7.55
C LEU A 418 19.77 22.47 -6.89
N ILE A 419 20.79 22.71 -7.72
CA ILE A 419 21.98 23.46 -7.36
C ILE A 419 22.08 24.65 -8.31
N VAL A 420 22.10 25.85 -7.74
CA VAL A 420 22.08 27.12 -8.48
C VAL A 420 23.02 28.12 -7.80
N LYS A 421 23.53 29.10 -8.55
CA LYS A 421 24.30 30.20 -7.98
C LYS A 421 23.44 31.06 -7.05
N LYS A 422 24.07 31.63 -6.03
CA LYS A 422 23.43 32.52 -5.05
C LYS A 422 22.71 33.70 -5.72
N GLU A 423 23.35 34.32 -6.71
CA GLU A 423 22.83 35.48 -7.45
C GLU A 423 21.59 35.15 -8.29
N GLU A 424 21.51 33.93 -8.84
CA GLU A 424 20.43 33.50 -9.73
C GLU A 424 19.20 32.94 -9.00
N LEU A 425 19.28 32.79 -7.67
CA LEU A 425 18.25 32.12 -6.88
C LEU A 425 16.90 32.84 -6.95
N GLU A 426 16.89 34.16 -6.73
CA GLU A 426 15.67 34.97 -6.75
C GLU A 426 15.05 35.04 -8.15
N HIS A 427 15.89 35.17 -9.19
CA HIS A 427 15.43 35.13 -10.57
C HIS A 427 14.79 33.77 -10.90
N THR A 428 15.45 32.68 -10.54
CA THR A 428 14.96 31.31 -10.71
C THR A 428 13.62 31.10 -10.01
N TYR A 429 13.51 31.51 -8.74
CA TYR A 429 12.30 31.35 -7.94
C TYR A 429 11.12 32.14 -8.51
N LYS A 430 11.34 33.37 -8.97
CA LYS A 430 10.32 34.19 -9.63
C LYS A 430 9.88 33.58 -10.96
N LEU A 431 10.83 33.17 -11.80
CA LEU A 431 10.54 32.60 -13.11
C LEU A 431 9.64 31.35 -12.99
N ILE A 432 10.01 30.41 -12.11
CA ILE A 432 9.27 29.15 -11.90
C ILE A 432 7.82 29.42 -11.47
N ASN A 433 7.62 30.37 -10.55
CA ASN A 433 6.28 30.71 -10.04
C ASN A 433 5.43 31.52 -11.03
N ASN A 434 6.02 32.00 -12.12
CA ASN A 434 5.33 32.78 -13.15
C ASN A 434 4.92 31.95 -14.38
N VAL A 435 5.44 30.72 -14.54
CA VAL A 435 5.11 29.86 -15.70
C VAL A 435 3.62 29.53 -15.74
N PHE A 436 3.06 29.10 -14.61
CA PHE A 436 1.66 28.75 -14.49
C PHE A 436 1.03 29.47 -13.29
N ASN A 437 -0.16 30.02 -13.50
CA ASN A 437 -0.84 30.83 -12.49
C ASN A 437 -1.15 30.03 -11.22
N ASP A 438 -1.63 28.80 -11.35
CA ASP A 438 -2.10 27.99 -10.22
C ASP A 438 -1.02 27.09 -9.59
N ILE A 439 0.09 26.83 -10.28
CA ILE A 439 1.18 25.98 -9.77
C ILE A 439 2.22 26.86 -9.09
N LYS A 440 2.24 26.82 -7.76
CA LYS A 440 3.18 27.58 -6.93
C LYS A 440 4.17 26.68 -6.20
N PHE A 441 5.37 27.20 -6.00
CA PHE A 441 6.48 26.51 -5.35
C PHE A 441 6.85 27.21 -4.06
N THR A 442 7.11 26.42 -3.03
CA THR A 442 7.78 26.88 -1.81
C THR A 442 9.25 26.52 -1.87
N MET A 443 10.11 27.34 -1.28
CA MET A 443 11.55 27.17 -1.29
C MET A 443 12.06 26.79 0.11
N LYS A 444 12.95 25.80 0.16
CA LYS A 444 13.77 25.47 1.33
C LYS A 444 15.24 25.57 0.94
N GLN A 445 15.95 26.48 1.59
CA GLN A 445 17.39 26.63 1.42
C GLN A 445 18.14 25.70 2.37
N GLU A 446 19.38 25.37 2.02
CA GLU A 446 20.27 24.69 2.96
C GLU A 446 20.49 25.53 4.22
N SER A 447 20.55 24.85 5.37
CA SER A 447 20.80 25.47 6.67
C SER A 447 21.86 24.67 7.40
N ASN A 448 22.87 25.35 7.94
CA ASN A 448 24.02 24.71 8.59
C ASN A 448 24.66 23.62 7.69
N ASP A 449 24.92 23.98 6.43
CA ASP A 449 25.50 23.11 5.40
C ASP A 449 24.70 21.83 5.11
N LYS A 450 23.41 21.81 5.49
CA LYS A 450 22.55 20.64 5.40
C LYS A 450 21.25 20.95 4.69
N LEU A 451 20.86 20.05 3.80
CA LEU A 451 19.55 20.07 3.16
C LEU A 451 18.90 18.68 3.23
N PRO A 452 17.73 18.55 3.88
CA PRO A 452 16.92 17.35 3.78
C PRO A 452 16.17 17.32 2.45
N PHE A 453 16.35 16.24 1.68
CA PHE A 453 15.60 15.99 0.45
C PHE A 453 15.06 14.56 0.47
N LEU A 454 13.73 14.43 0.35
CA LEU A 454 12.99 13.18 0.60
C LEU A 454 13.37 12.52 1.94
N ASP A 455 14.15 11.46 1.87
CA ASP A 455 14.55 10.58 2.95
C ASP A 455 16.09 10.52 3.12
N ILE A 456 16.78 11.48 2.49
CA ILE A 456 18.23 11.69 2.46
C ILE A 456 18.56 13.05 3.07
N LEU A 457 19.59 13.09 3.93
CA LEU A 457 20.18 14.33 4.41
C LEU A 457 21.47 14.54 3.63
N ILE A 458 21.53 15.64 2.89
CA ILE A 458 22.69 16.04 2.11
C ILE A 458 23.46 17.04 2.95
N THR A 459 24.75 16.78 3.17
CA THR A 459 25.64 17.64 3.96
C THR A 459 26.78 18.09 3.08
N ARG A 460 26.93 19.41 2.91
CA ARG A 460 28.09 20.01 2.26
C ARG A 460 29.32 19.77 3.13
N THR A 461 30.44 19.47 2.48
CA THR A 461 31.71 19.25 3.17
C THR A 461 32.79 20.18 2.63
N ASN A 462 33.85 20.36 3.41
CA ASN A 462 35.03 21.13 3.02
C ASN A 462 35.70 20.59 1.74
N THR A 463 35.42 19.35 1.35
CA THR A 463 35.93 18.73 0.11
C THR A 463 35.13 19.10 -1.14
N LYS A 464 34.15 20.00 -1.01
CA LYS A 464 33.17 20.40 -2.04
C LYS A 464 32.28 19.26 -2.56
N LYS A 465 32.46 18.02 -2.09
CA LYS A 465 31.58 16.88 -2.38
C LYS A 465 30.52 16.73 -1.29
N PRO A 466 29.25 16.49 -1.64
CA PRO A 466 28.19 16.28 -0.67
C PRO A 466 28.29 14.89 -0.04
N GLU A 467 28.22 14.83 1.28
CA GLU A 467 28.00 13.59 2.01
C GLU A 467 26.50 13.35 2.21
N THR A 468 26.10 12.09 2.21
CA THR A 468 24.69 11.69 2.34
C THR A 468 24.51 10.77 3.54
N GLN A 469 23.36 10.88 4.19
CA GLN A 469 22.92 9.93 5.22
C GLN A 469 21.39 9.82 5.25
N VAL A 470 20.88 8.83 6.00
CA VAL A 470 19.43 8.64 6.18
C VAL A 470 18.83 9.82 6.94
N TYR A 471 17.91 10.57 6.31
CA TYR A 471 17.12 11.60 6.97
C TYR A 471 15.84 11.02 7.58
N ARG A 472 15.48 11.55 8.75
CA ARG A 472 14.23 11.27 9.45
C ARG A 472 13.58 12.59 9.81
N LYS A 473 12.31 12.74 9.42
CA LYS A 473 11.52 13.91 9.77
C LYS A 473 11.35 13.98 11.30
N PRO A 474 11.23 15.16 11.92
CA PRO A 474 10.98 15.28 13.36
C PRO A 474 9.74 14.53 13.85
N THR A 475 8.77 14.32 12.97
CA THR A 475 7.54 13.55 13.23
C THR A 475 7.74 12.03 13.18
N HIS A 476 8.95 11.52 12.98
CA HIS A 476 9.22 10.08 12.88
C HIS A 476 9.07 9.43 14.26
N THR A 477 8.22 8.42 14.38
CA THR A 477 7.86 7.82 15.68
C THR A 477 8.71 6.62 16.07
N ASP A 478 9.69 6.23 15.26
CA ASP A 478 10.54 5.04 15.46
C ASP A 478 9.78 3.71 15.52
N GLN A 479 8.50 3.74 15.21
CA GLN A 479 7.69 2.54 15.16
C GLN A 479 7.80 1.90 13.78
N ILE A 480 7.94 0.59 13.76
CA ILE A 480 7.99 -0.24 12.56
C ILE A 480 6.97 -1.38 12.70
N LEU A 481 7.02 -2.40 11.83
CA LEU A 481 6.16 -3.57 12.01
C LEU A 481 6.52 -4.26 13.33
N ASN A 482 5.62 -4.25 14.31
CA ASN A 482 5.87 -4.92 15.59
C ASN A 482 6.11 -6.43 15.41
N TYR A 483 7.15 -6.98 16.04
CA TYR A 483 7.51 -8.40 15.91
C TYR A 483 6.41 -9.34 16.40
N ASN A 484 5.60 -8.93 17.39
CA ASN A 484 4.52 -9.74 17.94
C ASN A 484 3.22 -9.67 17.11
N SER A 485 3.17 -8.82 16.08
CA SER A 485 2.06 -8.77 15.12
C SER A 485 1.85 -10.13 14.45
N ASN A 486 0.58 -10.52 14.23
CA ASN A 486 0.21 -11.71 13.47
C ASN A 486 0.44 -11.51 11.96
N SER A 487 1.71 -11.41 11.60
CA SER A 487 2.20 -11.16 10.25
C SER A 487 3.18 -12.25 9.84
N PRO A 488 3.23 -12.61 8.55
CA PRO A 488 4.17 -13.57 8.01
C PRO A 488 5.61 -13.27 8.41
N ARG A 489 6.40 -14.32 8.66
CA ARG A 489 7.85 -14.18 8.94
C ARG A 489 8.57 -13.40 7.85
N THR A 490 8.18 -13.60 6.58
CA THR A 490 8.75 -12.88 5.43
C THR A 490 8.58 -11.36 5.56
N HIS A 491 7.45 -10.87 6.07
CA HIS A 491 7.25 -9.43 6.27
C HIS A 491 8.19 -8.89 7.36
N LYS A 492 8.39 -9.66 8.43
CA LYS A 492 9.31 -9.30 9.53
C LYS A 492 10.76 -9.29 9.06
N VAL A 493 11.17 -10.29 8.27
CA VAL A 493 12.50 -10.36 7.64
C VAL A 493 12.70 -9.19 6.68
N ASN A 494 11.73 -8.94 5.79
CA ASN A 494 11.82 -7.84 4.82
C ASN A 494 11.94 -6.48 5.52
N CYS A 495 11.22 -6.27 6.63
CA CYS A 495 11.36 -5.05 7.43
C CYS A 495 12.79 -4.83 7.94
N VAL A 496 13.47 -5.89 8.39
CA VAL A 496 14.89 -5.81 8.78
C VAL A 496 15.76 -5.52 7.56
N HIS A 497 15.57 -6.31 6.51
CA HIS A 497 16.40 -6.25 5.31
C HIS A 497 16.36 -4.88 4.63
N THR A 498 15.17 -4.30 4.41
CA THR A 498 15.01 -3.02 3.73
C THR A 498 15.60 -1.87 4.52
N LEU A 499 15.44 -1.85 5.85
CA LEU A 499 16.02 -0.79 6.71
C LEU A 499 17.56 -0.81 6.69
N PHE A 500 18.17 -2.00 6.80
CA PHE A 500 19.63 -2.11 6.72
C PHE A 500 20.17 -1.89 5.30
N LYS A 501 19.44 -2.31 4.27
CA LYS A 501 19.79 -1.98 2.88
C LYS A 501 19.79 -0.46 2.66
N ARG A 502 18.76 0.23 3.17
CA ARG A 502 18.67 1.70 3.14
C ARG A 502 19.86 2.36 3.82
N ALA A 503 20.27 1.89 5.00
CA ALA A 503 21.46 2.39 5.69
C ALA A 503 22.75 2.27 4.86
N ARG A 504 22.85 1.22 4.02
CA ARG A 504 24.01 1.00 3.15
C ARG A 504 23.97 1.87 1.89
N THR A 505 22.79 2.04 1.31
CA THR A 505 22.65 2.80 0.06
C THR A 505 22.72 4.31 0.31
N HIS A 506 22.12 4.80 1.40
CA HIS A 506 21.94 6.23 1.66
C HIS A 506 23.10 6.89 2.42
N CYS A 507 23.92 6.11 3.14
CA CYS A 507 25.05 6.67 3.88
C CYS A 507 26.32 6.66 3.02
N TYR A 508 26.92 7.84 2.83
CA TYR A 508 28.20 7.98 2.11
C TYR A 508 29.38 7.48 2.94
N THR A 509 29.43 7.85 4.23
CA THR A 509 30.57 7.52 5.10
C THR A 509 30.28 6.29 5.97
N ILE A 510 31.36 5.54 6.28
CA ILE A 510 31.29 4.39 7.19
C ILE A 510 30.80 4.81 8.60
N PRO A 511 31.26 5.92 9.21
CA PRO A 511 30.71 6.37 10.50
C PRO A 511 29.20 6.64 10.46
N ALA A 512 28.70 7.36 9.45
CA ALA A 512 27.26 7.63 9.30
C ALA A 512 26.46 6.32 9.13
N GLN A 513 27.00 5.37 8.37
CA GLN A 513 26.42 4.04 8.22
C GLN A 513 26.36 3.28 9.56
N LEU A 514 27.44 3.28 10.35
CA LEU A 514 27.48 2.62 11.66
C LEU A 514 26.50 3.24 12.64
N TYR A 515 26.38 4.57 12.64
CA TYR A 515 25.38 5.29 13.43
C TYR A 515 23.96 4.83 13.12
N VAL A 516 23.60 4.83 11.83
CA VAL A 516 22.28 4.35 11.40
C VAL A 516 22.09 2.87 11.77
N VAL A 517 23.11 2.02 11.62
CA VAL A 517 23.05 0.60 11.97
C VAL A 517 22.82 0.40 13.48
N LEU A 518 23.49 1.14 14.35
CA LEU A 518 23.28 1.07 15.80
C LEU A 518 21.86 1.50 16.16
N TYR A 519 21.43 2.64 15.62
CA TYR A 519 20.09 3.17 15.80
C TYR A 519 19.01 2.16 15.35
N LEU A 520 19.18 1.53 14.19
CA LEU A 520 18.25 0.51 13.68
C LEU A 520 18.16 -0.71 14.61
N LYS A 521 19.27 -1.15 15.20
CA LYS A 521 19.27 -2.25 16.17
C LYS A 521 18.43 -1.89 17.41
N THR A 522 18.64 -0.69 17.96
CA THR A 522 17.86 -0.17 19.09
C THR A 522 16.36 -0.14 18.77
N ILE A 523 15.98 0.39 17.60
CA ILE A 523 14.57 0.46 17.19
C ILE A 523 13.94 -0.91 16.98
N LEU A 524 14.65 -1.81 16.31
CA LEU A 524 14.15 -3.17 16.09
C LEU A 524 13.90 -3.86 17.43
N GLN A 525 14.80 -3.72 18.40
CA GLN A 525 14.61 -4.23 19.76
C GLN A 525 13.41 -3.57 20.45
N LYS A 526 13.26 -2.24 20.38
CA LYS A 526 12.08 -1.52 20.91
C LYS A 526 10.75 -2.01 20.31
N ASN A 527 10.76 -2.48 19.05
CA ASN A 527 9.60 -3.04 18.37
C ASN A 527 9.44 -4.58 18.55
N GLY A 528 10.18 -5.17 19.49
CA GLY A 528 10.06 -6.57 19.91
C GLY A 528 10.91 -7.58 19.12
N TYR A 529 11.82 -7.13 18.24
CA TYR A 529 12.68 -8.04 17.49
C TYR A 529 13.81 -8.58 18.36
N LEU A 530 13.99 -9.91 18.33
CA LEU A 530 15.11 -10.58 19.00
C LEU A 530 16.45 -10.22 18.36
N ILE A 531 17.50 -10.02 19.16
CA ILE A 531 18.86 -9.67 18.70
C ILE A 531 19.37 -10.69 17.68
N ASN A 532 19.16 -11.98 17.94
CA ASN A 532 19.60 -13.06 17.04
C ASN A 532 18.87 -13.03 15.70
N PHE A 533 17.59 -12.61 15.70
CA PHE A 533 16.82 -12.42 14.47
C PHE A 533 17.40 -11.26 13.65
N ILE A 534 17.71 -10.14 14.31
CA ILE A 534 18.30 -8.96 13.66
C ILE A 534 19.65 -9.32 13.03
N LYS A 535 20.55 -9.95 13.81
CA LYS A 535 21.87 -10.38 13.33
C LYS A 535 21.77 -11.33 12.13
N LYS A 536 20.86 -12.31 12.19
CA LYS A 536 20.67 -13.31 11.13
C LYS A 536 20.21 -12.72 9.80
N TYR A 537 19.38 -11.68 9.83
CA TYR A 537 18.75 -11.10 8.63
C TYR A 537 19.31 -9.74 8.24
N GLN A 538 20.39 -9.31 8.88
CA GLN A 538 21.14 -8.14 8.45
C GLN A 538 21.85 -8.47 7.12
N PRO A 539 21.62 -7.71 6.03
CA PRO A 539 22.19 -8.02 4.72
C PRO A 539 23.72 -7.82 4.70
N HIS A 540 24.44 -8.86 4.24
CA HIS A 540 25.89 -8.81 4.01
C HIS A 540 26.23 -8.32 2.59
N PRO A 541 27.45 -7.81 2.34
CA PRO A 541 27.82 -7.26 1.03
C PRO A 541 27.75 -8.25 -0.13
N SER A 542 27.96 -9.54 0.15
CA SER A 542 27.97 -10.64 -0.82
C SER A 542 26.60 -11.22 -1.15
N SER A 543 25.50 -10.61 -0.69
CA SER A 543 24.14 -11.19 -0.76
C SER A 543 23.25 -10.67 -1.92
N GLU A 544 23.80 -9.90 -2.86
CA GLU A 544 23.09 -9.45 -4.08
C GLU A 544 23.84 -10.06 -5.27
N ILE A 545 23.29 -10.78 -6.26
CA ILE A 545 21.95 -10.86 -6.85
C ILE A 545 21.74 -12.35 -7.24
N LYS A 546 20.64 -12.99 -6.84
CA LYS A 546 20.06 -14.05 -7.69
C LYS A 546 19.02 -13.36 -8.55
N SER A 547 19.32 -13.21 -9.85
CA SER A 547 18.31 -12.89 -10.85
C SER A 547 17.23 -13.96 -10.69
N THR A 548 16.08 -13.54 -10.15
CA THR A 548 14.95 -14.45 -10.10
C THR A 548 14.30 -14.34 -11.47
N THR A 549 14.32 -15.48 -12.15
CA THR A 549 13.49 -15.86 -13.29
C THR A 549 12.15 -15.14 -13.33
N GLU A 550 11.67 -14.94 -14.56
CA GLU A 550 10.35 -14.38 -14.90
C GLU A 550 9.29 -14.67 -13.84
N ILE A 551 8.69 -13.60 -13.34
CA ILE A 551 7.76 -13.69 -12.22
C ILE A 551 6.50 -14.40 -12.70
N ASN A 552 6.39 -15.70 -12.40
CA ASN A 552 5.12 -16.42 -12.44
C ASN A 552 4.04 -15.65 -11.66
N LYS A 553 2.81 -15.67 -12.18
CA LYS A 553 1.59 -15.12 -11.56
C LYS A 553 1.60 -15.30 -10.03
N ARG A 554 1.74 -14.18 -9.29
CA ARG A 554 1.73 -14.17 -7.82
C ARG A 554 0.30 -14.12 -7.29
N ILE A 555 -0.12 -15.11 -6.52
CA ILE A 555 -1.46 -15.17 -5.93
C ILE A 555 -1.38 -14.86 -4.43
N THR A 556 -2.36 -14.12 -3.92
CA THR A 556 -2.39 -13.69 -2.51
C THR A 556 -3.46 -14.45 -1.73
N ILE A 557 -3.09 -15.10 -0.63
CA ILE A 557 -4.01 -15.78 0.29
C ILE A 557 -4.08 -15.06 1.64
N PRO A 558 -5.24 -15.08 2.34
CA PRO A 558 -5.35 -14.59 3.71
C PRO A 558 -4.38 -15.32 4.64
N TYR A 559 -3.78 -14.59 5.59
CA TYR A 559 -2.77 -15.15 6.49
C TYR A 559 -3.42 -15.85 7.69
N ILE A 560 -3.10 -17.12 7.86
CA ILE A 560 -3.34 -17.93 9.06
C ILE A 560 -2.00 -18.55 9.45
N LYS A 561 -1.52 -18.24 10.65
CA LYS A 561 -0.18 -18.64 11.11
C LYS A 561 -0.03 -20.16 11.06
N GLY A 562 1.05 -20.65 10.44
CA GLY A 562 1.38 -22.08 10.31
C GLY A 562 0.74 -22.73 9.09
N ILE A 563 -0.52 -22.43 8.81
CA ILE A 563 -1.25 -22.97 7.66
C ILE A 563 -0.79 -22.31 6.37
N SER A 564 -0.80 -20.97 6.30
CA SER A 564 -0.39 -20.25 5.09
C SER A 564 1.04 -20.58 4.66
N GLU A 565 1.98 -20.70 5.61
CA GLU A 565 3.34 -21.14 5.32
C GLU A 565 3.41 -22.56 4.75
N THR A 566 2.59 -23.47 5.27
CA THR A 566 2.52 -24.86 4.77
C THR A 566 1.92 -24.90 3.37
N THR A 567 0.81 -24.18 3.14
CA THR A 567 0.21 -23.99 1.82
C THR A 567 1.20 -23.43 0.81
N LYS A 568 1.97 -22.40 1.19
CA LYS A 568 3.01 -21.84 0.32
C LYS A 568 4.11 -22.85 -0.01
N ARG A 569 4.53 -23.69 0.96
CA ARG A 569 5.55 -24.72 0.72
C ARG A 569 5.06 -25.78 -0.27
N LEU A 570 3.82 -26.25 -0.10
CA LEU A 570 3.19 -27.21 -1.01
C LEU A 570 3.07 -26.64 -2.43
N LEU A 571 2.52 -25.43 -2.55
CA LEU A 571 2.31 -24.78 -3.86
C LEU A 571 3.61 -24.39 -4.58
N LYS A 572 4.72 -24.26 -3.85
CA LYS A 572 6.03 -24.00 -4.45
C LYS A 572 6.50 -25.16 -5.34
N ALA A 573 6.16 -26.41 -5.01
CA ALA A 573 6.50 -27.58 -5.84
C ALA A 573 5.89 -27.47 -7.25
N PHE A 574 4.73 -26.80 -7.36
CA PHE A 574 4.01 -26.57 -8.61
C PHE A 574 4.34 -25.22 -9.25
N ARG A 575 5.47 -24.59 -8.89
CA ARG A 575 5.92 -23.28 -9.41
C ARG A 575 4.93 -22.11 -9.17
N ILE A 576 4.01 -22.26 -8.21
CA ILE A 576 3.05 -21.21 -7.84
C ILE A 576 3.62 -20.35 -6.72
N ASN A 577 3.74 -19.05 -6.98
CA ASN A 577 4.24 -18.11 -5.97
C ASN A 577 3.10 -17.53 -5.15
N VAL A 578 3.08 -17.86 -3.85
CA VAL A 578 2.05 -17.41 -2.92
C VAL A 578 2.57 -16.25 -2.06
N ALA A 579 1.82 -15.16 -2.04
CA ALA A 579 1.94 -14.07 -1.08
C ALA A 579 0.89 -14.18 0.02
N HIS A 580 1.23 -13.74 1.23
CA HIS A 580 0.34 -13.82 2.39
C HIS A 580 -0.19 -12.43 2.73
N LYS A 581 -1.49 -12.34 3.03
CA LYS A 581 -2.16 -11.10 3.40
C LYS A 581 -2.79 -11.21 4.78
N PRO A 582 -2.21 -10.57 5.81
CA PRO A 582 -2.91 -10.34 7.07
C PRO A 582 -4.20 -9.54 6.84
N THR A 583 -5.28 -9.90 7.53
CA THR A 583 -6.62 -9.31 7.30
C THR A 583 -7.24 -8.67 8.54
N LYS A 584 -6.59 -8.77 9.70
CA LYS A 584 -7.10 -8.31 11.01
C LYS A 584 -6.18 -7.27 11.62
N SER A 585 -5.90 -6.22 10.86
CA SER A 585 -5.12 -5.08 11.37
C SER A 585 -5.98 -4.16 12.23
N LEU A 586 -5.38 -3.50 13.22
CA LEU A 586 -6.05 -2.46 14.01
C LEU A 586 -6.67 -1.36 13.11
N HIS A 587 -6.01 -1.04 11.99
CA HIS A 587 -6.52 -0.13 10.95
C HIS A 587 -7.87 -0.61 10.42
N SER A 588 -7.97 -1.87 9.98
CA SER A 588 -9.21 -2.41 9.41
C SER A 588 -10.36 -2.47 10.43
N ILE A 589 -10.03 -2.52 11.72
CA ILE A 589 -10.99 -2.65 12.82
C ILE A 589 -11.47 -1.27 13.30
N LEU A 590 -10.56 -0.31 13.47
CA LEU A 590 -10.78 0.99 14.11
C LEU A 590 -10.89 2.16 13.13
N CYS A 591 -10.12 2.16 12.04
CA CYS A 591 -10.05 3.30 11.11
C CYS A 591 -11.20 3.26 10.11
N LYS A 592 -12.30 3.94 10.45
CA LYS A 592 -13.51 4.06 9.61
C LYS A 592 -13.95 5.53 9.41
N PRO A 593 -13.10 6.39 8.84
CA PRO A 593 -13.45 7.81 8.65
C PRO A 593 -14.39 8.08 7.47
N LYS A 594 -14.67 7.07 6.64
CA LYS A 594 -15.52 7.20 5.44
C LYS A 594 -16.96 6.91 5.80
N ASP A 595 -17.89 7.62 5.14
CA ASP A 595 -19.33 7.36 5.20
C ASP A 595 -19.65 5.86 5.04
N GLU A 596 -20.63 5.36 5.79
CA GLU A 596 -21.06 3.98 5.66
C GLU A 596 -21.75 3.75 4.30
N ILE A 597 -21.41 2.64 3.65
CA ILE A 597 -22.14 2.22 2.45
C ILE A 597 -23.43 1.55 2.92
N THR A 598 -24.56 2.00 2.38
CA THR A 598 -25.88 1.39 2.59
C THR A 598 -25.84 -0.10 2.27
N LYS A 599 -26.82 -0.86 2.76
CA LYS A 599 -26.88 -2.29 2.49
C LYS A 599 -27.11 -2.56 0.99
N GLU A 600 -27.89 -1.71 0.36
CA GLU A 600 -28.34 -1.73 -1.02
C GLU A 600 -27.21 -1.44 -2.01
N ASP A 601 -26.23 -0.62 -1.61
CA ASP A 601 -25.11 -0.22 -2.46
C ASP A 601 -23.86 -1.08 -2.30
N LYS A 602 -23.89 -2.12 -1.43
CA LYS A 602 -22.74 -3.00 -1.21
C LYS A 602 -22.50 -3.93 -2.41
N PRO A 603 -21.32 -3.87 -3.07
CA PRO A 603 -20.94 -4.82 -4.10
C PRO A 603 -20.17 -6.01 -3.52
N ASN A 604 -19.89 -7.01 -4.37
CA ASN A 604 -19.08 -8.19 -4.05
C ASN A 604 -19.67 -9.00 -2.87
N ILE A 605 -20.96 -9.26 -2.93
CA ILE A 605 -21.76 -9.83 -1.84
C ILE A 605 -22.26 -11.24 -2.15
N ILE A 606 -22.52 -11.98 -1.09
CA ILE A 606 -23.35 -13.19 -1.07
C ILE A 606 -24.58 -12.83 -0.23
N TYR A 607 -25.77 -13.02 -0.79
CA TYR A 607 -27.03 -12.59 -0.18
C TYR A 607 -28.05 -13.73 -0.13
N LYS A 608 -29.02 -13.60 0.77
CA LYS A 608 -30.13 -14.53 0.99
C LYS A 608 -31.46 -13.81 0.83
N ILE A 609 -32.37 -14.40 0.05
CA ILE A 609 -33.75 -13.95 -0.12
C ILE A 609 -34.67 -15.07 0.36
N ASN A 610 -35.51 -14.80 1.35
CA ASN A 610 -36.43 -15.81 1.86
C ASN A 610 -37.69 -15.89 0.97
N CYS A 611 -38.22 -17.09 0.77
CA CYS A 611 -39.58 -17.25 0.28
C CYS A 611 -40.55 -16.83 1.40
N ALA A 612 -41.56 -16.03 1.08
CA ALA A 612 -42.56 -15.61 2.06
C ALA A 612 -43.57 -16.73 2.39
N ASN A 613 -43.70 -17.71 1.49
CA ASN A 613 -44.75 -18.74 1.56
C ASN A 613 -44.24 -20.12 1.99
N CYS A 614 -42.93 -20.35 2.08
CA CYS A 614 -42.39 -21.62 2.53
C CYS A 614 -40.99 -21.48 3.13
N ASN A 615 -40.49 -22.55 3.78
CA ASN A 615 -39.18 -22.56 4.44
C ASN A 615 -37.98 -22.56 3.47
N LYS A 616 -38.21 -22.41 2.16
CA LYS A 616 -37.16 -22.33 1.16
C LYS A 616 -36.60 -20.91 1.07
N HIS A 617 -35.35 -20.80 0.64
CA HIS A 617 -34.72 -19.50 0.41
C HIS A 617 -33.76 -19.58 -0.78
N TYR A 618 -33.52 -18.44 -1.42
CA TYR A 618 -32.52 -18.30 -2.47
C TYR A 618 -31.23 -17.71 -1.87
N ILE A 619 -30.08 -18.27 -2.24
CA ILE A 619 -28.77 -17.71 -1.93
C ILE A 619 -28.09 -17.37 -3.24
N GLY A 620 -27.71 -16.12 -3.43
CA GLY A 620 -27.04 -15.69 -4.66
C GLY A 620 -25.75 -14.94 -4.36
N GLN A 621 -24.87 -14.87 -5.36
CA GLN A 621 -23.76 -13.93 -5.36
C GLN A 621 -23.94 -12.79 -6.36
N SER A 622 -23.33 -11.64 -6.06
CA SER A 622 -23.24 -10.52 -6.98
C SER A 622 -21.91 -9.81 -6.85
N GLY A 623 -21.26 -9.55 -7.99
CA GLY A 623 -20.16 -8.59 -8.06
C GLY A 623 -20.63 -7.13 -7.97
N ARG A 624 -21.88 -6.87 -8.34
CA ARG A 624 -22.52 -5.54 -8.38
C ARG A 624 -23.26 -5.21 -7.07
N PRO A 625 -23.61 -3.93 -6.84
CA PRO A 625 -24.51 -3.51 -5.76
C PRO A 625 -25.76 -4.39 -5.63
N LEU A 626 -26.22 -4.58 -4.39
CA LEU A 626 -27.37 -5.43 -4.07
C LEU A 626 -28.64 -4.97 -4.80
N HIS A 627 -28.94 -3.66 -4.82
CA HIS A 627 -30.17 -3.14 -5.42
C HIS A 627 -30.28 -3.49 -6.92
N LEU A 628 -29.19 -3.39 -7.67
CA LEU A 628 -29.17 -3.77 -9.09
C LEU A 628 -29.48 -5.26 -9.26
N ARG A 629 -28.92 -6.10 -8.38
CA ARG A 629 -29.17 -7.55 -8.45
C ARG A 629 -30.60 -7.91 -8.07
N LEU A 630 -31.20 -7.21 -7.10
CA LEU A 630 -32.60 -7.41 -6.74
C LEU A 630 -33.54 -6.98 -7.86
N GLN A 631 -33.27 -5.86 -8.52
CA GLN A 631 -34.03 -5.41 -9.68
C GLN A 631 -34.00 -6.45 -10.81
N GLU A 632 -32.85 -7.06 -11.08
CA GLU A 632 -32.74 -8.15 -12.06
C GLU A 632 -33.62 -9.35 -11.72
N HIS A 633 -33.64 -9.76 -10.45
CA HIS A 633 -34.50 -10.85 -10.02
C HIS A 633 -35.99 -10.50 -10.11
N GLN A 634 -36.36 -9.28 -9.75
CA GLN A 634 -37.73 -8.79 -9.88
C GLN A 634 -38.18 -8.74 -11.35
N LEU A 635 -37.30 -8.28 -12.25
CA LEU A 635 -37.55 -8.29 -13.69
C LEU A 635 -37.65 -9.72 -14.23
N ALA A 636 -36.77 -10.63 -13.80
CA ALA A 636 -36.83 -12.03 -14.19
C ALA A 636 -38.17 -12.68 -13.82
N VAL A 637 -38.67 -12.43 -12.60
CA VAL A 637 -40.00 -12.89 -12.17
C VAL A 637 -41.10 -12.28 -13.02
N LYS A 638 -41.03 -10.97 -13.30
CA LYS A 638 -42.03 -10.28 -14.14
C LYS A 638 -42.06 -10.82 -15.57
N HIS A 639 -40.92 -11.26 -16.09
CA HIS A 639 -40.77 -11.78 -17.45
C HIS A 639 -40.89 -13.30 -17.52
N HIS A 640 -41.19 -13.99 -16.42
CA HIS A 640 -41.23 -15.46 -16.35
C HIS A 640 -39.94 -16.11 -16.91
N ASP A 641 -38.78 -15.56 -16.56
CA ASP A 641 -37.49 -16.01 -17.06
C ASP A 641 -37.09 -17.35 -16.41
N MET A 642 -37.23 -18.43 -17.17
CA MET A 642 -36.91 -19.80 -16.75
C MET A 642 -35.43 -20.02 -16.39
N SER A 643 -34.52 -19.11 -16.77
CA SER A 643 -33.11 -19.18 -16.34
C SER A 643 -32.90 -18.72 -14.88
N SER A 644 -33.89 -18.04 -14.30
CA SER A 644 -33.87 -17.60 -12.91
C SER A 644 -34.54 -18.63 -12.00
N LEU A 645 -33.76 -19.21 -11.08
CA LEU A 645 -34.28 -20.11 -10.04
C LEU A 645 -35.36 -19.46 -9.16
N ILE A 646 -35.31 -18.13 -9.01
CA ILE A 646 -36.34 -17.38 -8.29
C ILE A 646 -37.62 -17.35 -9.12
N SER A 647 -37.56 -16.99 -10.41
CA SER A 647 -38.73 -16.98 -11.29
C SER A 647 -39.37 -18.36 -11.36
N MET A 648 -38.57 -19.39 -11.64
CA MET A 648 -39.06 -20.76 -11.72
C MET A 648 -39.73 -21.22 -10.41
N HIS A 649 -39.26 -20.80 -9.24
CA HIS A 649 -39.92 -21.10 -7.96
C HIS A 649 -41.24 -20.33 -7.80
N VAL A 650 -41.29 -19.06 -8.23
CA VAL A 650 -42.54 -18.28 -8.25
C VAL A 650 -43.55 -18.95 -9.18
N ASP A 651 -43.14 -19.34 -10.38
CA ASP A 651 -44.01 -19.91 -11.42
C ASP A 651 -44.55 -21.29 -11.01
N ASN A 652 -43.67 -22.17 -10.50
CA ASN A 652 -44.06 -23.54 -10.13
C ASN A 652 -44.94 -23.62 -8.87
N TYR A 653 -44.73 -22.73 -7.90
CA TYR A 653 -45.40 -22.83 -6.59
C TYR A 653 -46.34 -21.66 -6.29
N ARG A 654 -46.47 -20.68 -7.19
CA ARG A 654 -47.23 -19.43 -7.00
C ARG A 654 -46.86 -18.70 -5.70
N HIS A 655 -45.57 -18.77 -5.34
CA HIS A 655 -45.03 -18.17 -4.13
C HIS A 655 -44.47 -16.77 -4.40
N THR A 656 -44.21 -16.02 -3.33
CA THR A 656 -43.57 -14.70 -3.38
C THR A 656 -42.30 -14.69 -2.54
N PHE A 657 -41.39 -13.75 -2.84
CA PHE A 657 -40.14 -13.56 -2.11
C PHE A 657 -40.14 -12.27 -1.31
N ASP A 658 -39.48 -12.31 -0.15
CA ASP A 658 -39.28 -11.13 0.69
C ASP A 658 -38.14 -10.26 0.16
N TRP A 659 -38.49 -9.30 -0.68
CA TRP A 659 -37.55 -8.33 -1.25
C TRP A 659 -37.06 -7.27 -0.26
N LYS A 660 -37.73 -7.10 0.89
CA LYS A 660 -37.39 -6.07 1.89
C LYS A 660 -36.34 -6.59 2.87
N ASN A 661 -36.50 -7.82 3.36
CA ASN A 661 -35.62 -8.40 4.38
C ASN A 661 -34.51 -9.30 3.81
N VAL A 662 -33.89 -8.87 2.70
CA VAL A 662 -32.75 -9.58 2.10
C VAL A 662 -31.56 -9.55 3.06
N GLU A 663 -30.88 -10.66 3.31
CA GLU A 663 -29.71 -10.68 4.20
C GLU A 663 -28.41 -10.72 3.38
N ILE A 664 -27.40 -9.92 3.74
CA ILE A 664 -26.03 -10.13 3.22
C ILE A 664 -25.32 -11.13 4.14
N LEU A 665 -25.03 -12.31 3.61
CA LEU A 665 -24.42 -13.41 4.35
C LEU A 665 -22.90 -13.26 4.49
N ASP A 666 -22.23 -12.89 3.40
CA ASP A 666 -20.77 -12.73 3.34
C ASP A 666 -20.36 -11.91 2.08
N ARG A 667 -19.06 -11.77 1.82
CA ARG A 667 -18.48 -11.01 0.70
C ARG A 667 -17.28 -11.71 0.08
N GLY A 668 -17.10 -11.55 -1.22
CA GLY A 668 -15.96 -12.12 -1.97
C GLY A 668 -15.55 -11.23 -3.14
N ASN A 669 -14.25 -10.93 -3.25
CA ASN A 669 -13.76 -9.98 -4.25
C ASN A 669 -13.66 -10.57 -5.66
N SER A 670 -13.32 -11.85 -5.79
CA SER A 670 -13.29 -12.54 -7.10
C SER A 670 -14.57 -13.34 -7.31
N LYS A 671 -14.93 -13.58 -8.58
CA LYS A 671 -16.05 -14.46 -8.94
C LYS A 671 -15.91 -15.83 -8.27
N ASN A 672 -14.75 -16.47 -8.42
CA ASN A 672 -14.48 -17.80 -7.84
C ASN A 672 -14.60 -17.80 -6.30
N THR A 673 -14.14 -16.75 -5.61
CA THR A 673 -14.34 -16.66 -4.16
C THR A 673 -15.81 -16.55 -3.78
N ARG A 674 -16.60 -15.79 -4.55
CA ARG A 674 -18.04 -15.65 -4.29
C ARG A 674 -18.80 -16.93 -4.55
N GLU A 675 -18.51 -17.63 -5.65
CA GLU A 675 -19.11 -18.93 -5.97
C GLU A 675 -18.85 -19.95 -4.87
N PHE A 676 -17.61 -20.03 -4.37
CA PHE A 676 -17.29 -20.94 -3.25
C PHE A 676 -18.07 -20.58 -1.98
N VAL A 677 -18.21 -19.29 -1.66
CA VAL A 677 -18.92 -18.84 -0.46
C VAL A 677 -20.44 -18.95 -0.61
N GLU A 678 -20.98 -18.78 -1.82
CA GLU A 678 -22.37 -19.07 -2.16
C GLU A 678 -22.68 -20.56 -1.95
N ALA A 679 -21.83 -21.44 -2.45
CA ALA A 679 -21.89 -22.88 -2.19
C ALA A 679 -21.80 -23.20 -0.68
N TRP A 680 -20.94 -22.47 0.04
CA TRP A 680 -20.79 -22.59 1.50
C TRP A 680 -22.08 -22.29 2.25
N HIS A 681 -22.82 -21.28 1.81
CA HIS A 681 -24.07 -20.91 2.45
C HIS A 681 -25.28 -21.71 1.94
N SER A 682 -25.22 -22.28 0.74
CA SER A 682 -26.29 -23.12 0.17
C SER A 682 -26.46 -24.42 0.97
N GLY A 683 -27.69 -24.76 1.35
CA GLY A 683 -28.04 -25.95 2.12
C GLY A 683 -29.29 -26.63 1.59
N GLN A 684 -29.82 -27.63 2.29
CA GLN A 684 -30.97 -28.42 1.83
C GLN A 684 -32.24 -27.59 1.57
N SER A 685 -32.45 -26.52 2.35
CA SER A 685 -33.58 -25.59 2.18
C SER A 685 -33.31 -24.47 1.15
N ALA A 686 -32.11 -24.42 0.55
CA ALA A 686 -31.83 -23.48 -0.50
C ALA A 686 -32.45 -23.96 -1.82
N ILE A 687 -33.02 -23.04 -2.59
CA ILE A 687 -33.55 -23.32 -3.94
C ILE A 687 -32.39 -23.64 -4.90
N ASN A 688 -31.19 -23.17 -4.58
CA ASN A 688 -29.91 -23.39 -5.28
C ASN A 688 -29.36 -24.83 -5.16
N LYS A 689 -30.20 -25.87 -5.14
CA LYS A 689 -29.84 -27.27 -4.80
C LYS A 689 -28.60 -27.84 -5.54
N HIS A 690 -28.13 -27.21 -6.60
CA HIS A 690 -27.03 -27.67 -7.47
C HIS A 690 -25.61 -27.15 -7.15
N ILE A 691 -25.38 -26.41 -6.06
CA ILE A 691 -24.01 -25.91 -5.77
C ILE A 691 -23.31 -26.78 -4.73
N GLU A 692 -22.76 -27.92 -5.18
CA GLU A 692 -21.97 -28.80 -4.32
C GLU A 692 -20.59 -28.23 -4.04
N ILE A 693 -20.20 -28.27 -2.77
CA ILE A 693 -18.81 -28.03 -2.35
C ILE A 693 -18.12 -29.39 -2.28
N ASN A 694 -16.84 -29.42 -2.64
CA ASN A 694 -15.99 -30.59 -2.47
C ASN A 694 -16.21 -31.25 -1.08
N PRO A 695 -16.45 -32.58 -1.02
CA PRO A 695 -16.83 -33.30 0.20
C PRO A 695 -15.93 -33.04 1.41
N ILE A 696 -14.64 -32.73 1.18
CA ILE A 696 -13.68 -32.46 2.25
C ILE A 696 -14.08 -31.28 3.16
N TYR A 697 -14.89 -30.35 2.65
CA TYR A 697 -15.36 -29.20 3.40
C TYR A 697 -16.64 -29.49 4.20
N GLN A 698 -17.38 -30.56 3.90
CA GLN A 698 -18.69 -30.83 4.52
C GLN A 698 -18.62 -30.99 6.05
N PRO A 699 -17.64 -31.73 6.63
CA PRO A 699 -17.50 -31.81 8.09
C PRO A 699 -17.26 -30.43 8.73
N ILE A 700 -16.43 -29.58 8.07
CA ILE A 700 -16.12 -28.24 8.56
C ILE A 700 -17.34 -27.33 8.48
N LYS A 701 -18.06 -27.40 7.37
CA LYS A 701 -19.28 -26.64 7.14
C LYS A 701 -20.30 -26.92 8.22
N LYS A 702 -20.54 -28.21 8.56
CA LYS A 702 -21.44 -28.61 9.65
C LYS A 702 -21.04 -28.04 11.00
N ILE A 703 -19.78 -28.21 11.42
CA ILE A 703 -19.25 -27.67 12.68
C ILE A 703 -19.40 -26.14 12.73
N MET A 704 -19.03 -25.44 11.67
CA MET A 704 -19.12 -23.98 11.61
C MET A 704 -20.57 -23.46 11.61
N GLN A 705 -21.50 -24.20 10.99
CA GLN A 705 -22.93 -23.86 11.00
C GLN A 705 -23.55 -24.09 12.38
N GLU A 706 -23.24 -25.19 13.06
CA GLU A 706 -23.72 -25.48 14.42
C GLU A 706 -23.29 -24.40 15.43
N HIS A 707 -22.03 -23.95 15.34
CA HIS A 707 -21.55 -22.81 16.14
C HIS A 707 -22.29 -21.50 15.81
N ARG A 708 -22.66 -21.27 14.55
CA ARG A 708 -23.40 -20.07 14.13
C ARG A 708 -24.83 -20.08 14.65
N SER A 709 -25.50 -21.23 14.59
CA SER A 709 -26.87 -21.42 15.09
C SER A 709 -26.94 -21.21 16.61
N LYS A 710 -26.00 -21.76 17.39
CA LYS A 710 -25.89 -21.55 18.85
C LYS A 710 -25.73 -20.07 19.25
N ASN A 711 -25.07 -19.27 18.40
CA ASN A 711 -24.91 -17.83 18.66
C ASN A 711 -26.12 -17.00 18.26
N GLN A 712 -26.87 -17.41 17.24
CA GLN A 712 -28.10 -16.76 16.85
C GLN A 712 -29.22 -17.00 17.87
N THR A 713 -29.32 -18.21 18.43
CA THR A 713 -30.22 -18.50 19.56
C THR A 713 -29.84 -17.71 20.81
N ASN A 714 -28.54 -17.62 21.15
CA ASN A 714 -28.10 -16.79 22.28
C ASN A 714 -28.33 -15.28 22.06
N ARG A 715 -28.29 -14.77 20.81
CA ARG A 715 -28.66 -13.38 20.49
C ARG A 715 -30.15 -13.12 20.61
N ARG A 716 -31.00 -14.03 20.12
CA ARG A 716 -32.46 -13.93 20.31
C ARG A 716 -32.83 -14.04 21.79
N TYR A 717 -32.15 -14.90 22.55
CA TYR A 717 -32.35 -15.02 24.00
C TYR A 717 -31.93 -13.75 24.74
N ASN A 718 -30.80 -13.12 24.37
CA ASN A 718 -30.36 -11.86 24.99
C ASN A 718 -31.21 -10.64 24.57
N GLN A 719 -31.71 -10.57 23.32
CA GLN A 719 -32.67 -9.54 22.90
C GLN A 719 -34.02 -9.71 23.60
N ASN A 720 -34.49 -10.96 23.80
CA ASN A 720 -35.71 -11.22 24.57
C ASN A 720 -35.53 -10.93 26.07
N LYS A 721 -34.31 -11.01 26.61
CA LYS A 721 -34.00 -10.63 28.00
C LYS A 721 -33.94 -9.10 28.18
N GLU A 722 -33.47 -8.36 27.19
CA GLU A 722 -33.56 -6.89 27.16
C GLU A 722 -35.02 -6.42 27.04
N ILE A 723 -35.85 -7.06 26.20
CA ILE A 723 -37.28 -6.75 26.05
C ILE A 723 -38.09 -7.12 27.32
N ASN A 724 -37.73 -8.21 28.02
CA ASN A 724 -38.40 -8.60 29.27
C ASN A 724 -37.94 -7.79 30.49
N ASN A 725 -36.74 -7.22 30.48
CA ASN A 725 -36.27 -6.33 31.56
C ASN A 725 -36.93 -4.93 31.51
N ASP A 726 -37.54 -4.54 30.38
CA ASP A 726 -38.36 -3.33 30.28
C ASP A 726 -39.82 -3.54 30.75
N ARG A 727 -40.24 -4.79 31.05
CA ARG A 727 -41.60 -5.09 31.55
C ARG A 727 -41.72 -5.35 33.05
N PHE A 728 -40.62 -5.35 33.80
CA PHE A 728 -40.66 -5.45 35.27
C PHE A 728 -39.79 -4.36 35.92
N LYS A 729 -40.33 -3.14 35.98
CA LYS A 729 -39.93 -2.11 36.95
C LYS A 729 -41.16 -1.54 37.64
N VAL A 730 -41.72 -2.30 38.56
CA VAL A 730 -42.46 -1.79 39.73
C VAL A 730 -42.23 -2.78 40.88
N ASN A 731 -41.28 -2.50 41.77
CA ASN A 731 -41.49 -2.14 43.18
C ASN A 731 -40.19 -2.30 43.99
N LYS A 732 -39.96 -1.33 44.87
CA LYS A 732 -38.76 -1.18 45.69
C LYS A 732 -38.81 -2.06 46.95
N ASN A 733 -37.61 -2.33 47.47
CA ASN A 733 -37.24 -2.69 48.86
C ASN A 733 -37.49 -4.13 49.34
N GLN A 734 -36.41 -4.89 49.51
CA GLN A 734 -35.94 -5.37 50.83
C GLN A 734 -34.63 -6.18 50.69
N SER A 735 -33.85 -6.13 51.76
CA SER A 735 -32.51 -6.64 52.05
C SER A 735 -32.27 -8.15 51.93
N THR A 736 -31.03 -8.56 51.63
CA THR A 736 -30.13 -9.41 52.45
C THR A 736 -28.98 -10.07 51.64
N SER A 737 -28.04 -10.68 52.36
CA SER A 737 -26.61 -10.90 52.13
C SER A 737 -26.17 -12.18 51.38
N ARG A 738 -24.85 -12.22 51.09
CA ARG A 738 -23.88 -13.36 51.09
C ARG A 738 -23.55 -14.13 49.78
N CYS A 739 -22.31 -13.88 49.33
CA CYS A 739 -21.21 -14.80 48.96
C CYS A 739 -21.24 -15.80 47.76
N ARG A 740 -20.19 -15.60 46.93
CA ARG A 740 -19.25 -16.55 46.26
C ARG A 740 -19.67 -17.37 45.02
N GLY A 741 -18.84 -17.27 43.97
CA GLY A 741 -18.23 -18.45 43.35
C GLY A 741 -18.26 -18.59 41.81
N GLN A 742 -17.09 -18.33 41.19
CA GLN A 742 -16.52 -19.00 40.00
C GLN A 742 -17.05 -18.74 38.56
N ALA A 743 -16.17 -18.09 37.79
CA ALA A 743 -15.64 -18.43 36.45
C ALA A 743 -16.49 -19.24 35.44
N VAL A 744 -16.56 -18.78 34.17
CA VAL A 744 -15.73 -19.25 33.02
C VAL A 744 -16.17 -18.55 31.71
N ASN A 745 -15.14 -18.15 30.96
CA ASN A 745 -15.04 -17.74 29.56
C ASN A 745 -16.14 -18.20 28.56
N HIS A 746 -16.46 -17.39 27.53
CA HIS A 746 -15.73 -17.28 26.25
C HIS A 746 -16.60 -16.66 25.13
N MET A 747 -15.98 -15.73 24.39
CA MET A 747 -16.18 -15.40 22.96
C MET A 747 -17.54 -14.87 22.46
N TRP A 748 -17.51 -13.79 21.66
CA TRP A 748 -17.78 -13.85 20.21
C TRP A 748 -17.36 -12.57 19.49
N ARG A 749 -16.63 -12.77 18.39
CA ARG A 749 -16.13 -11.78 17.43
C ARG A 749 -17.12 -11.65 16.28
N ASN A 750 -17.56 -10.43 15.97
CA ASN A 750 -18.30 -10.13 14.75
C ASN A 750 -17.41 -9.52 13.66
N SER A 751 -17.65 -10.05 12.46
CA SER A 751 -17.12 -9.79 11.13
C SER A 751 -17.38 -8.38 10.63
N ASN A 752 -16.28 -7.72 10.23
CA ASN A 752 -16.26 -6.61 9.28
C ASN A 752 -14.90 -6.72 8.57
N THR A 753 -14.92 -7.13 7.31
CA THR A 753 -13.72 -7.27 6.47
C THR A 753 -14.03 -6.68 5.11
N SER A 754 -13.71 -5.40 4.95
CA SER A 754 -13.44 -4.77 3.67
C SER A 754 -12.55 -3.56 3.94
N LEU A 755 -11.67 -3.27 2.97
CA LEU A 755 -10.73 -2.14 2.91
C LEU A 755 -9.29 -2.52 3.32
N LEU A 756 -8.55 -2.87 2.26
CA LEU A 756 -7.10 -2.69 2.12
C LEU A 756 -6.69 -1.27 2.52
N PRO A 757 -5.58 -1.13 3.25
CA PRO A 757 -4.49 -0.34 2.69
C PRO A 757 -3.14 -1.07 2.77
N GLU A 758 -2.44 -1.00 1.64
CA GLU A 758 -1.01 -0.67 1.54
C GLU A 758 -0.09 -1.26 2.62
N VAL A 759 0.42 -2.46 2.30
CA VAL A 759 1.71 -2.93 2.78
C VAL A 759 2.77 -2.06 2.12
N CYS A 760 3.69 -1.49 2.92
CA CYS A 760 4.82 -0.65 2.49
C CYS A 760 5.43 -1.08 1.15
N ALA A 761 5.48 -0.12 0.21
CA ALA A 761 6.44 -0.07 -0.87
C ALA A 761 6.62 1.40 -1.25
N ASP A 762 7.35 2.15 -0.41
CA ASP A 762 8.26 3.15 -0.99
C ASP A 762 9.37 2.29 -1.62
N ASP A 763 9.56 2.45 -2.93
CA ASP A 763 10.41 1.66 -3.83
C ASP A 763 9.97 0.22 -4.14
N LEU A 764 8.88 0.04 -4.89
CA LEU A 764 8.81 -1.00 -5.93
C LEU A 764 7.97 -0.49 -7.10
N VAL A 765 8.67 -0.04 -8.14
CA VAL A 765 8.16 0.09 -9.51
C VAL A 765 7.44 -1.21 -9.87
N GLN A 766 6.12 -1.14 -10.05
CA GLN A 766 5.38 -2.18 -10.76
C GLN A 766 5.84 -2.12 -12.22
N LYS A 767 6.65 -3.10 -12.63
CA LYS A 767 6.73 -3.50 -14.03
C LYS A 767 5.42 -4.23 -14.33
N ASP A 768 4.59 -3.58 -15.14
CA ASP A 768 3.47 -4.21 -15.83
C ASP A 768 4.06 -4.81 -17.10
N ASP A 769 4.00 -6.13 -17.28
CA ASP A 769 4.29 -6.76 -18.56
C ASP A 769 3.15 -7.70 -18.98
N GLU A 770 3.04 -7.78 -20.30
CA GLU A 770 1.87 -8.05 -21.14
C GLU A 770 1.53 -9.53 -21.27
N SER A 771 0.27 -9.78 -21.65
CA SER A 771 -0.15 -11.06 -22.23
C SER A 771 -0.14 -10.95 -23.76
N SER A 772 0.91 -11.42 -24.42
CA SER A 772 0.88 -11.74 -25.85
C SER A 772 0.53 -13.22 -26.00
N THR A 773 -0.70 -13.51 -26.43
CA THR A 773 -1.07 -14.85 -26.92
C THR A 773 -0.71 -14.94 -28.40
N THR A 774 0.47 -15.50 -28.70
CA THR A 774 0.77 -16.02 -30.03
C THR A 774 0.09 -17.38 -30.20
N LYS A 775 -0.72 -17.51 -31.27
CA LYS A 775 -1.30 -18.78 -31.72
C LYS A 775 -0.18 -19.72 -32.23
N PRO A 776 -0.30 -21.04 -32.08
CA PRO A 776 0.64 -21.98 -32.66
C PRO A 776 0.37 -22.14 -34.16
N SER A 777 1.39 -21.92 -34.99
CA SER A 777 1.41 -22.30 -36.39
C SER A 777 1.66 -23.80 -36.51
N SER A 778 0.78 -24.47 -37.24
CA SER A 778 0.93 -25.83 -37.75
C SER A 778 2.10 -25.90 -38.74
N SER A 779 3.06 -26.78 -38.48
CA SER A 779 3.96 -27.30 -39.51
C SER A 779 4.13 -28.79 -39.30
N GLU A 780 3.51 -29.54 -40.19
CA GLU A 780 3.72 -30.97 -40.40
C GLU A 780 5.19 -31.24 -40.71
N ASN A 781 5.75 -32.31 -40.14
CA ASN A 781 6.93 -32.97 -40.68
C ASN A 781 6.69 -34.48 -40.60
N LYS A 782 6.36 -35.06 -41.76
CA LYS A 782 6.39 -36.50 -42.05
C LYS A 782 7.84 -36.99 -42.12
N PRO A 783 8.13 -38.24 -41.72
CA PRO A 783 9.44 -38.83 -41.92
C PRO A 783 9.62 -39.35 -43.35
N THR A 784 10.85 -39.25 -43.81
CA THR A 784 11.40 -39.68 -45.11
C THR A 784 11.25 -41.17 -45.39
N SER A 785 10.76 -41.52 -46.57
CA SER A 785 11.03 -42.80 -47.25
C SER A 785 11.93 -42.55 -48.46
N LYS A 786 13.00 -43.34 -48.54
CA LYS A 786 13.97 -43.42 -49.64
C LYS A 786 13.31 -43.93 -50.92
N SER A 787 13.60 -43.31 -52.06
CA SER A 787 14.10 -43.98 -53.28
C SER A 787 14.34 -42.97 -54.41
N SER A 788 15.59 -42.96 -54.85
CA SER A 788 16.16 -42.37 -56.06
C SER A 788 15.49 -42.80 -57.36
N THR A 789 15.20 -41.87 -58.27
CA THR A 789 15.90 -41.67 -59.57
C THR A 789 15.42 -40.37 -60.20
#